data_AF-A0A5N4A5L4-F1
#
_entry.id   AF-A0A5N4A5L4-F1
#
_cell.length_a   1.000
_cell.length_b   1.000
_cell.length_c   1.000
_cell.angle_alpha   90.00
_cell.angle_beta   90.00
_cell.angle_gamma   90.00
#
_symmetry.space_group_name_H-M   'P 1'
#
loop_
_entity.id
_entity.type
_entity.pdbx_description
1 polymer ?
#
loop_
_entity_poly.entity_id
_entity_poly.type
_entity_poly.pdbx_seq_one_letter_code
_entity_poly.pdbx_strand_id
1 'polypeptide(L)'
;MSFRISPVGKHNEVKSFMEDVKNKVLKVCNKQLQTYPSLKTNFELFGMYLLEEKVEIKSFQTKYAITTLGTNLEEYVEQVVEILSRKESEFQGRDSGWVLVDLLYLECNFLQFNPIKASSYIDLPPSLKRRKAIINVDNNDQMCFGWTLASALIHPTGKPQRKESYPDILKIFNWDGIQFPVPLSSIPTFEANNPKISVNVYGIECVYKDGKQEIQVIGPLYYSKSKKINHVNMLLISNKAGNTHYTYINNFSRLVSKQISQRNGATHFCDGCINYFRTEQQLKKHQMQDCNHTSTILPTTTLKLDKTGNMRPENLLTFTNFQKQMLLPFVIYADFESILQPLDTAEPDPKKSFTIKTCKHTPYSFCYYIKSSYNDEWSRLETYRGENAAQIFITRLQNDIKNIYREYLLNVRPMEPLSEDELRMYDESRTCFICQNPFDNDSTNPKVKDHCHITGKYRGSAHATCNLNYKIPNFIPVVFHNLSGYDSHLFVKELGADTEDIDVIPTSTEKYITFSKRVLVDEVDLESGKKERKYMKLRFIDSFRFMPTSLDKLSTNLTSEQCAEIRKFFNDSNKFQLLRKKGCFPYSYVDCMSKLDEKDIPSHTKFYNDMTQEHISRDEYERVVRIWNVFNCKTLGDYSDLYLKTDVLLLADVFQNFRSLCMNVYGVDAAHYVTTPGLTWDAMLKFTRVKLELLTDMDMYHMIKKGIRGGVSTCIKRKSCANNEFVPGYDSNQAKVFIQYLDATNLYGNSMREYLPVDGFSWLTRADIEKFNVHDISDESDVGYILEVDLHYPLELHSTHNDLPFCPENILPPRAKYKQTKLIPNLYDKSKYVIHYRNLKQCLKHGLVLTHVHRILKFNQKPWLRDYIDLNTRMRNKATNSFEKDFFKLMNNGVFGKTMENVDKRKILKLLTHWENYGRRRGLESFITQPHFKKFTQFSHTLFAVEMSKVSVVYNKPIYVGFTILDVSKIVMYRFFYDILRAHYGKNVSLLYTDTDSFILEVKTHDLYEHMRNNLNEYDTSNYKNNLHGVITTPSIVGKMKDEYAGKAIHLFYGAGAKSYCVKTEDDVIKKAKGVKKITIKKDLSEFDYKCVAEQTDKKVFCKMLVFKSTLHDIYTELVNKIGLSSYDDKRFVIPNTCDTLAWGHRDIRRYENYIDLDNILQNPNVLYDDDSMDISDELLDGLIKAFESTS
;
A
#
# COMPACT_ATOMS: atom_id res chain seq x y z
N MET A 1 -30.14 0.75 13.58
CA MET A 1 -31.13 -0.33 13.38
C MET A 1 -30.68 -1.19 12.21
N SER A 2 -30.95 -2.48 12.23
CA SER A 2 -30.66 -3.39 11.13
C SER A 2 -31.86 -4.30 10.89
N PHE A 3 -32.18 -4.57 9.62
CA PHE A 3 -33.29 -5.44 9.22
C PHE A 3 -32.80 -6.49 8.23
N ARG A 4 -33.10 -7.75 8.51
CA ARG A 4 -32.77 -8.87 7.62
C ARG A 4 -33.95 -9.19 6.70
N ILE A 5 -33.69 -9.28 5.40
CA ILE A 5 -34.68 -9.54 4.37
C ILE A 5 -34.25 -10.78 3.59
N SER A 6 -35.05 -11.84 3.69
CA SER A 6 -34.82 -13.10 3.00
C SER A 6 -35.68 -13.23 1.73
N PRO A 7 -35.17 -13.90 0.69
CA PRO A 7 -35.90 -14.19 -0.54
C PRO A 7 -36.95 -15.27 -0.29
N VAL A 8 -37.84 -15.46 -1.26
CA VAL A 8 -38.84 -16.54 -1.24
C VAL A 8 -38.26 -17.83 -1.85
N GLY A 9 -37.31 -17.71 -2.78
CA GLY A 9 -36.63 -18.84 -3.44
C GLY A 9 -35.10 -18.79 -3.31
N LYS A 10 -34.44 -19.79 -3.91
CA LYS A 10 -32.97 -19.81 -4.03
C LYS A 10 -32.51 -18.94 -5.20
N HIS A 11 -31.41 -18.22 -5.03
CA HIS A 11 -30.87 -17.31 -6.05
C HIS A 11 -29.36 -17.43 -6.18
N ASN A 12 -28.89 -17.65 -7.41
CA ASN A 12 -27.47 -17.78 -7.76
C ASN A 12 -26.87 -16.53 -8.44
N GLU A 13 -27.67 -15.47 -8.63
CA GLU A 13 -27.22 -14.18 -9.13
C GLU A 13 -27.75 -13.04 -8.26
N VAL A 14 -26.91 -12.01 -8.07
CA VAL A 14 -27.29 -10.83 -7.27
C VAL A 14 -28.48 -10.09 -7.90
N LYS A 15 -28.59 -10.05 -9.23
CA LYS A 15 -29.70 -9.40 -9.92
C LYS A 15 -31.04 -10.10 -9.64
N SER A 16 -31.11 -11.42 -9.84
CA SER A 16 -32.34 -12.20 -9.63
C SER A 16 -32.78 -12.17 -8.16
N PHE A 17 -31.83 -12.29 -7.22
CA PHE A 17 -32.10 -12.17 -5.79
C PHE A 17 -32.73 -10.82 -5.45
N MET A 18 -32.12 -9.75 -5.98
CA MET A 18 -32.58 -8.39 -5.72
C MET A 18 -33.95 -8.11 -6.33
N GLU A 19 -34.33 -8.73 -7.45
CA GLU A 19 -35.67 -8.64 -8.02
C GLU A 19 -36.74 -9.25 -7.09
N ASP A 20 -36.48 -10.41 -6.49
CA ASP A 20 -37.38 -11.07 -5.52
C ASP A 20 -37.55 -10.24 -4.24
N VAL A 21 -36.44 -9.73 -3.68
CA VAL A 21 -36.50 -8.96 -2.44
C VAL A 21 -36.81 -7.47 -2.65
N LYS A 22 -36.81 -6.94 -3.89
CA LYS A 22 -36.92 -5.49 -4.22
C LYS A 22 -38.07 -4.85 -3.47
N ASN A 23 -39.27 -5.42 -3.59
CA ASN A 23 -40.49 -4.86 -2.98
C ASN A 23 -40.43 -4.85 -1.45
N LYS A 24 -39.82 -5.87 -0.81
CA LYS A 24 -39.63 -5.91 0.65
C LYS A 24 -38.58 -4.88 1.09
N VAL A 25 -37.48 -4.77 0.36
CA VAL A 25 -36.42 -3.78 0.59
C VAL A 25 -36.99 -2.37 0.50
N LEU A 26 -37.74 -2.06 -0.56
CA LEU A 26 -38.40 -0.78 -0.76
C LEU A 26 -39.39 -0.49 0.38
N LYS A 27 -40.22 -1.45 0.79
CA LYS A 27 -41.14 -1.31 1.93
C LYS A 27 -40.42 -1.03 3.24
N VAL A 28 -39.34 -1.76 3.56
CA VAL A 28 -38.55 -1.54 4.77
C VAL A 28 -37.89 -0.17 4.74
N CYS A 29 -37.24 0.20 3.62
CA CYS A 29 -36.64 1.51 3.46
C CYS A 29 -37.67 2.64 3.61
N ASN A 30 -38.83 2.53 2.95
CA ASN A 30 -39.92 3.50 3.07
C ASN A 30 -40.44 3.62 4.50
N LYS A 31 -40.70 2.50 5.19
CA LYS A 31 -41.16 2.51 6.58
C LYS A 31 -40.14 3.17 7.52
N GLN A 32 -38.85 2.89 7.33
CA GLN A 32 -37.79 3.53 8.11
C GLN A 32 -37.70 5.02 7.80
N LEU A 33 -37.82 5.42 6.54
CA LEU A 33 -37.80 6.83 6.12
C LEU A 33 -39.03 7.62 6.58
N GLN A 34 -40.19 6.98 6.71
CA GLN A 34 -41.38 7.58 7.33
C GLN A 34 -41.19 7.84 8.82
N THR A 35 -40.46 6.96 9.52
CA THR A 35 -40.18 7.12 10.96
C THR A 35 -39.04 8.11 11.21
N TYR A 36 -38.01 8.05 10.37
CA TYR A 36 -36.83 8.90 10.43
C TYR A 36 -36.62 9.53 9.03
N PRO A 37 -36.99 10.80 8.82
CA PRO A 37 -37.03 11.42 7.48
C PRO A 37 -35.66 11.51 6.77
N SER A 38 -34.57 11.22 7.49
CA SER A 38 -33.23 11.14 6.95
C SER A 38 -32.44 10.03 7.64
N LEU A 39 -31.84 9.15 6.83
CA LEU A 39 -31.11 7.98 7.29
C LEU A 39 -29.80 7.85 6.52
N LYS A 40 -28.84 7.16 7.12
CA LYS A 40 -27.74 6.56 6.36
C LYS A 40 -28.06 5.09 6.20
N THR A 41 -28.30 4.67 4.97
CA THR A 41 -28.62 3.29 4.64
C THR A 41 -27.40 2.60 4.05
N ASN A 42 -27.17 1.38 4.49
CA ASN A 42 -26.19 0.47 3.94
C ASN A 42 -26.86 -0.89 3.72
N PHE A 43 -26.37 -1.64 2.74
CA PHE A 43 -26.83 -2.98 2.46
C PHE A 43 -25.68 -3.94 2.56
N GLU A 44 -25.89 -5.06 3.22
CA GLU A 44 -24.93 -6.16 3.29
C GLU A 44 -25.60 -7.44 2.83
N LEU A 45 -25.15 -7.96 1.69
CA LEU A 45 -25.69 -9.16 1.07
C LEU A 45 -24.93 -10.37 1.59
N PHE A 46 -25.65 -11.31 2.18
CA PHE A 46 -25.11 -12.56 2.66
C PHE A 46 -25.45 -13.66 1.67
N GLY A 47 -24.41 -14.28 1.12
CA GLY A 47 -24.52 -15.43 0.24
C GLY A 47 -23.89 -16.65 0.86
N MET A 48 -24.51 -17.77 0.59
CA MET A 48 -24.00 -19.11 0.79
C MET A 48 -23.13 -19.47 -0.41
N TYR A 49 -21.83 -19.47 -0.21
CA TYR A 49 -20.88 -19.84 -1.24
C TYR A 49 -20.45 -21.28 -0.99
N LEU A 50 -20.49 -22.05 -2.06
CA LEU A 50 -19.97 -23.39 -2.12
C LEU A 50 -18.63 -23.33 -2.79
N LEU A 51 -17.66 -23.80 -2.04
CA LEU A 51 -16.42 -24.23 -2.63
C LEU A 51 -16.50 -25.73 -2.74
N GLU A 52 -17.16 -26.08 -3.83
CA GLU A 52 -17.58 -27.38 -4.30
C GLU A 52 -18.25 -28.36 -3.29
N GLU A 53 -17.79 -28.60 -2.04
CA GLU A 53 -18.51 -29.34 -0.97
C GLU A 53 -18.66 -28.56 0.35
N LYS A 54 -17.88 -27.49 0.53
CA LYS A 54 -17.96 -26.64 1.71
C LYS A 54 -18.90 -25.47 1.51
N VAL A 55 -19.88 -25.36 2.39
CA VAL A 55 -20.79 -24.23 2.48
C VAL A 55 -20.26 -23.20 3.48
N GLU A 56 -20.01 -21.97 3.03
CA GLU A 56 -19.67 -20.84 3.92
C GLU A 56 -20.48 -19.60 3.57
N ILE A 57 -20.93 -18.87 4.60
CA ILE A 57 -21.64 -17.62 4.42
C ILE A 57 -20.62 -16.49 4.26
N LYS A 58 -20.64 -15.82 3.10
CA LYS A 58 -19.84 -14.62 2.84
C LYS A 58 -20.76 -13.42 2.72
N SER A 59 -20.27 -12.25 3.13
CA SER A 59 -21.03 -11.01 3.03
C SER A 59 -20.34 -9.95 2.18
N PHE A 60 -21.14 -9.20 1.42
CA PHE A 60 -20.70 -8.06 0.63
C PHE A 60 -21.51 -6.85 1.05
N GLN A 61 -20.84 -5.89 1.67
CA GLN A 61 -21.48 -4.65 2.12
C GLN A 61 -21.26 -3.50 1.13
N THR A 62 -22.27 -2.65 0.93
CA THR A 62 -22.11 -1.36 0.23
C THR A 62 -21.42 -0.33 1.14
N LYS A 63 -21.33 0.94 0.74
CA LYS A 63 -21.01 2.03 1.68
C LYS A 63 -22.33 2.53 2.28
N TYR A 64 -22.28 3.23 3.40
CA TYR A 64 -23.44 4.01 3.83
C TYR A 64 -23.69 5.14 2.84
N ALA A 65 -24.88 5.16 2.24
CA ALA A 65 -25.37 6.30 1.46
C ALA A 65 -26.46 7.02 2.27
N ILE A 66 -26.61 8.31 2.03
CA ILE A 66 -27.70 9.07 2.66
C ILE A 66 -28.98 8.78 1.89
N THR A 67 -30.04 8.43 2.61
CA THR A 67 -31.39 8.21 2.10
C THR A 67 -32.37 9.14 2.80
N THR A 68 -33.33 9.64 2.05
CA THR A 68 -34.41 10.55 2.47
C THR A 68 -35.72 10.12 1.86
N LEU A 69 -36.83 10.69 2.35
CA LEU A 69 -38.17 10.52 1.76
C LEU A 69 -38.22 10.78 0.25
N GLY A 70 -37.37 11.65 -0.28
CA GLY A 70 -37.33 11.95 -1.71
C GLY A 70 -36.19 11.27 -2.49
N THR A 71 -35.48 10.32 -1.88
CA THR A 71 -34.55 9.46 -2.61
C THR A 71 -35.36 8.54 -3.53
N ASN A 72 -35.06 8.50 -4.83
CA ASN A 72 -35.60 7.47 -5.71
C ASN A 72 -35.02 6.11 -5.27
N LEU A 73 -35.78 5.39 -4.44
CA LEU A 73 -35.33 4.15 -3.84
C LEU A 73 -35.15 3.04 -4.89
N GLU A 74 -35.87 3.10 -6.02
CA GLU A 74 -35.73 2.11 -7.10
C GLU A 74 -34.35 2.26 -7.77
N GLU A 75 -34.00 3.47 -8.19
CA GLU A 75 -32.68 3.77 -8.78
C GLU A 75 -31.54 3.49 -7.77
N TYR A 76 -31.75 3.83 -6.49
CA TYR A 76 -30.76 3.58 -5.45
C TYR A 76 -30.53 2.07 -5.21
N VAL A 77 -31.60 1.29 -5.18
CA VAL A 77 -31.50 -0.18 -5.06
C VAL A 77 -30.80 -0.77 -6.29
N GLU A 78 -31.04 -0.26 -7.50
CA GLU A 78 -30.32 -0.68 -8.71
C GLU A 78 -28.81 -0.43 -8.64
N GLN A 79 -28.39 0.75 -8.16
CA GLN A 79 -26.97 1.02 -7.90
C GLN A 79 -26.38 0.08 -6.85
N VAL A 80 -27.16 -0.26 -5.82
CA VAL A 80 -26.76 -1.25 -4.81
C VAL A 80 -26.54 -2.62 -5.46
N VAL A 81 -27.42 -3.04 -6.37
CA VAL A 81 -27.28 -4.29 -7.13
C VAL A 81 -25.97 -4.29 -7.92
N GLU A 82 -25.65 -3.23 -8.66
CA GLU A 82 -24.40 -3.14 -9.43
C GLU A 82 -23.15 -3.24 -8.54
N ILE A 83 -23.15 -2.53 -7.40
CA ILE A 83 -22.03 -2.54 -6.47
C ILE A 83 -21.82 -3.93 -5.87
N LEU A 84 -22.90 -4.57 -5.43
CA LEU A 84 -22.86 -5.90 -4.84
C LEU A 84 -22.44 -6.94 -5.87
N SER A 85 -23.01 -6.89 -7.08
CA SER A 85 -22.64 -7.76 -8.20
C SER A 85 -21.15 -7.64 -8.52
N ARG A 86 -20.62 -6.41 -8.65
CA ARG A 86 -19.18 -6.22 -8.90
C ARG A 86 -18.32 -6.78 -7.79
N LYS A 87 -18.69 -6.58 -6.52
CA LYS A 87 -17.91 -7.08 -5.36
C LYS A 87 -17.93 -8.60 -5.27
N GLU A 88 -19.07 -9.19 -5.58
CA GLU A 88 -19.26 -10.63 -5.68
C GLU A 88 -18.39 -11.21 -6.80
N SER A 89 -18.45 -10.63 -8.00
CA SER A 89 -17.63 -11.07 -9.13
C SER A 89 -16.12 -10.85 -8.88
N GLU A 90 -15.73 -9.75 -8.21
CA GLU A 90 -14.35 -9.53 -7.75
C GLU A 90 -13.90 -10.59 -6.74
N PHE A 91 -14.80 -11.12 -5.93
CA PHE A 91 -14.50 -12.16 -4.95
C PHE A 91 -14.34 -13.52 -5.63
N GLN A 92 -15.23 -13.88 -6.55
CA GLN A 92 -15.10 -15.07 -7.38
C GLN A 92 -13.83 -15.01 -8.25
N GLY A 93 -13.48 -13.82 -8.78
CA GLY A 93 -12.41 -13.65 -9.76
C GLY A 93 -10.97 -13.52 -9.27
N ARG A 94 -10.74 -13.57 -7.96
CA ARG A 94 -9.37 -13.54 -7.39
C ARG A 94 -8.76 -14.92 -7.21
N ASP A 95 -9.05 -15.84 -8.13
CA ASP A 95 -8.63 -17.25 -8.05
C ASP A 95 -9.08 -17.94 -6.74
N SER A 96 -10.22 -17.50 -6.17
CA SER A 96 -10.72 -17.98 -4.88
C SER A 96 -11.50 -19.29 -5.00
N GLY A 97 -11.97 -19.60 -6.20
CA GLY A 97 -12.73 -20.80 -6.57
C GLY A 97 -14.18 -20.83 -6.10
N TRP A 98 -14.61 -19.92 -5.20
CA TRP A 98 -15.95 -19.91 -4.61
C TRP A 98 -17.04 -19.74 -5.66
N VAL A 99 -17.99 -20.68 -5.67
CA VAL A 99 -19.20 -20.64 -6.50
C VAL A 99 -20.37 -20.24 -5.60
N LEU A 100 -21.12 -19.24 -6.01
CA LEU A 100 -22.35 -18.86 -5.30
C LEU A 100 -23.38 -20.00 -5.42
N VAL A 101 -23.86 -20.54 -4.28
CA VAL A 101 -24.99 -21.50 -4.27
C VAL A 101 -26.30 -20.78 -4.17
N ASP A 102 -26.35 -19.87 -3.21
CA ASP A 102 -27.59 -19.24 -2.82
C ASP A 102 -27.32 -17.91 -2.14
N LEU A 103 -28.15 -16.91 -2.40
CA LEU A 103 -28.14 -15.66 -1.68
C LEU A 103 -29.16 -15.76 -0.55
N LEU A 104 -28.67 -15.79 0.69
CA LEU A 104 -29.47 -16.13 1.87
C LEU A 104 -30.38 -14.97 2.32
N TYR A 105 -29.80 -13.79 2.44
CA TYR A 105 -30.52 -12.60 2.87
C TYR A 105 -29.73 -11.32 2.61
N LEU A 106 -30.48 -10.22 2.54
CA LEU A 106 -29.95 -8.87 2.54
C LEU A 106 -30.16 -8.26 3.90
N GLU A 107 -29.11 -7.71 4.49
CA GLU A 107 -29.19 -6.91 5.71
C GLU A 107 -29.22 -5.43 5.35
N CYS A 108 -30.32 -4.77 5.72
CA CYS A 108 -30.56 -3.35 5.53
C CYS A 108 -30.21 -2.61 6.83
N ASN A 109 -29.05 -1.96 6.82
CA ASN A 109 -28.53 -1.22 7.95
C ASN A 109 -28.95 0.25 7.88
N PHE A 110 -29.60 0.75 8.93
CA PHE A 110 -30.03 2.15 9.05
C PHE A 110 -29.37 2.81 10.25
N LEU A 111 -28.59 3.83 9.99
CA LEU A 111 -28.11 4.76 11.01
C LEU A 111 -29.03 5.98 11.00
N GLN A 112 -29.49 6.39 12.18
CA GLN A 112 -30.15 7.67 12.31
C GLN A 112 -29.16 8.74 11.84
N PHE A 113 -29.47 9.33 10.71
CA PHE A 113 -28.72 10.45 10.21
C PHE A 113 -29.53 11.65 10.64
N ASN A 114 -29.04 12.35 11.66
CA ASN A 114 -29.48 13.70 11.89
C ASN A 114 -28.64 14.54 10.93
N PRO A 115 -29.15 14.82 9.70
CA PRO A 115 -28.46 15.72 8.80
C PRO A 115 -28.20 16.98 9.59
N ILE A 116 -27.05 17.55 9.31
CA ILE A 116 -26.70 18.88 9.74
C ILE A 116 -27.89 19.80 9.37
N LYS A 117 -28.74 20.16 10.36
CA LYS A 117 -30.00 20.88 10.12
C LYS A 117 -29.68 22.36 10.00
N ALA A 118 -30.10 22.95 8.88
CA ALA A 118 -29.84 24.35 8.60
C ALA A 118 -31.05 25.19 8.97
N SER A 119 -31.04 25.81 10.15
CA SER A 119 -32.24 26.43 10.71
C SER A 119 -32.38 27.90 10.29
N SER A 120 -32.07 28.80 11.22
CA SER A 120 -32.14 30.24 11.10
C SER A 120 -30.79 30.83 10.67
N TYR A 121 -30.79 32.12 10.34
CA TYR A 121 -29.59 32.88 10.01
C TYR A 121 -28.39 32.58 10.92
N ILE A 122 -27.25 32.27 10.30
CA ILE A 122 -25.94 32.22 10.94
C ILE A 122 -25.07 33.30 10.28
N ASP A 123 -24.47 34.20 11.09
CA ASP A 123 -23.57 35.20 10.54
C ASP A 123 -22.31 34.54 9.97
N LEU A 124 -21.82 35.10 8.87
CA LEU A 124 -20.61 34.58 8.23
C LEU A 124 -19.40 34.81 9.14
N PRO A 125 -18.48 33.83 9.27
CA PRO A 125 -17.20 34.07 9.90
C PRO A 125 -16.50 35.30 9.30
N PRO A 126 -15.82 36.14 10.11
CA PRO A 126 -15.20 37.37 9.62
C PRO A 126 -14.22 37.17 8.46
N SER A 127 -13.56 36.02 8.39
CA SER A 127 -12.66 35.65 7.28
C SER A 127 -13.40 35.47 5.96
N LEU A 128 -14.61 34.92 5.97
CA LEU A 128 -15.45 34.69 4.78
C LEU A 128 -16.23 35.95 4.39
N LYS A 129 -16.76 36.70 5.37
CA LYS A 129 -17.46 37.97 5.15
C LYS A 129 -16.60 38.98 4.39
N ARG A 130 -15.29 39.05 4.72
CA ARG A 130 -14.31 39.88 4.02
C ARG A 130 -14.06 39.49 2.56
N ARG A 131 -14.37 38.25 2.15
CA ARG A 131 -14.15 37.80 0.76
C ARG A 131 -15.17 38.38 -0.22
N LYS A 132 -16.32 38.91 0.24
CA LYS A 132 -17.40 39.46 -0.60
C LYS A 132 -17.76 38.52 -1.78
N ALA A 133 -17.84 37.23 -1.50
CA ALA A 133 -18.05 36.14 -2.46
C ALA A 133 -19.29 35.29 -2.12
N ILE A 134 -20.02 35.69 -1.07
CA ILE A 134 -21.17 34.98 -0.52
C ILE A 134 -22.28 36.00 -0.32
N ILE A 135 -23.50 35.66 -0.73
CA ILE A 135 -24.73 36.34 -0.33
C ILE A 135 -25.35 35.49 0.78
N ASN A 136 -25.41 36.07 1.98
CA ASN A 136 -26.04 35.47 3.14
C ASN A 136 -27.36 36.18 3.40
N VAL A 137 -28.48 35.53 3.08
CA VAL A 137 -29.82 36.10 3.29
C VAL A 137 -30.19 35.95 4.75
N ASP A 138 -30.60 37.05 5.37
CA ASP A 138 -31.08 37.12 6.74
C ASP A 138 -32.51 36.59 6.82
N ASN A 139 -32.66 35.39 7.36
CA ASN A 139 -33.93 34.70 7.51
C ASN A 139 -34.15 34.25 8.97
N ASN A 140 -35.36 34.50 9.47
CA ASN A 140 -35.81 34.08 10.81
C ASN A 140 -36.63 32.78 10.78
N ASP A 141 -36.84 32.20 9.59
CA ASP A 141 -37.53 30.93 9.36
C ASP A 141 -36.54 29.76 9.16
N GLN A 142 -37.05 28.57 8.84
CA GLN A 142 -36.25 27.38 8.55
C GLN A 142 -35.98 27.18 7.05
N MET A 143 -36.16 28.21 6.22
CA MET A 143 -36.18 28.10 4.75
C MET A 143 -34.92 28.64 4.07
N CYS A 144 -33.78 28.67 4.77
CA CYS A 144 -32.52 29.21 4.26
C CYS A 144 -32.07 28.63 2.90
N PHE A 145 -32.38 27.36 2.61
CA PHE A 145 -32.14 26.74 1.31
C PHE A 145 -32.94 27.43 0.17
N GLY A 146 -34.22 27.68 0.40
CA GLY A 146 -35.09 28.38 -0.57
C GLY A 146 -34.68 29.84 -0.75
N TRP A 147 -34.35 30.54 0.34
CA TRP A 147 -33.82 31.91 0.26
C TRP A 147 -32.48 31.98 -0.47
N THR A 148 -31.62 30.97 -0.29
CA THR A 148 -30.36 30.83 -1.03
C THR A 148 -30.62 30.69 -2.53
N LEU A 149 -31.57 29.84 -2.93
CA LEU A 149 -31.97 29.68 -4.33
C LEU A 149 -32.56 30.97 -4.92
N ALA A 150 -33.47 31.63 -4.19
CA ALA A 150 -34.04 32.89 -4.61
C ALA A 150 -32.95 33.95 -4.83
N SER A 151 -31.97 34.03 -3.92
CA SER A 151 -30.85 34.96 -4.03
C SER A 151 -29.91 34.69 -5.21
N ALA A 152 -29.89 33.45 -5.71
CA ALA A 152 -29.08 33.04 -6.84
C ALA A 152 -29.79 33.23 -8.19
N LEU A 153 -31.11 33.03 -8.22
CA LEU A 153 -31.90 32.93 -9.45
C LEU A 153 -32.78 34.15 -9.73
N ILE A 154 -33.02 35.01 -8.74
CA ILE A 154 -33.94 36.15 -8.85
C ILE A 154 -33.20 37.44 -8.54
N HIS A 155 -33.45 38.47 -9.36
CA HIS A 155 -32.95 39.82 -9.10
C HIS A 155 -33.63 40.43 -7.87
N PRO A 156 -32.87 40.89 -6.86
CA PRO A 156 -33.45 41.46 -5.65
C PRO A 156 -34.07 42.83 -5.92
N THR A 157 -35.24 43.11 -5.33
CA THR A 157 -35.89 44.43 -5.38
C THR A 157 -35.23 45.47 -4.44
N GLY A 158 -34.37 45.00 -3.52
CA GLY A 158 -33.67 45.80 -2.53
C GLY A 158 -32.28 45.24 -2.19
N LYS A 159 -31.90 45.25 -0.91
CA LYS A 159 -30.60 44.71 -0.47
C LYS A 159 -30.60 43.17 -0.57
N PRO A 160 -29.65 42.54 -1.28
CA PRO A 160 -29.64 41.08 -1.50
C PRO A 160 -29.59 40.24 -0.23
N GLN A 161 -29.19 40.81 0.91
CA GLN A 161 -29.14 40.12 2.19
C GLN A 161 -30.49 40.11 2.93
N ARG A 162 -31.52 40.81 2.43
CA ARG A 162 -32.83 40.92 3.08
C ARG A 162 -33.82 39.99 2.40
N LYS A 163 -34.49 39.13 3.18
CA LYS A 163 -35.52 38.22 2.67
C LYS A 163 -36.64 38.95 1.92
N GLU A 164 -37.00 40.18 2.33
CA GLU A 164 -38.07 40.99 1.72
C GLU A 164 -37.71 41.47 0.30
N SER A 165 -36.45 41.33 -0.11
CA SER A 165 -36.01 41.67 -1.47
C SER A 165 -36.36 40.59 -2.49
N TYR A 166 -36.92 39.46 -2.06
CA TYR A 166 -37.25 38.31 -2.88
C TYR A 166 -38.73 37.96 -2.79
N PRO A 167 -39.33 37.39 -3.85
CA PRO A 167 -40.71 36.92 -3.80
C PRO A 167 -40.85 35.71 -2.88
N ASP A 168 -42.09 35.37 -2.56
CA ASP A 168 -42.42 34.19 -1.76
C ASP A 168 -41.90 32.90 -2.42
N ILE A 169 -40.90 32.28 -1.79
CA ILE A 169 -40.21 31.09 -2.29
C ILE A 169 -41.12 29.87 -2.43
N LEU A 170 -42.24 29.82 -1.69
CA LEU A 170 -43.22 28.74 -1.78
C LEU A 170 -44.02 28.79 -3.09
N LYS A 171 -44.06 29.96 -3.74
CA LYS A 171 -44.73 30.14 -5.04
C LYS A 171 -43.79 29.98 -6.23
N ILE A 172 -42.48 30.06 -5.98
CA ILE A 172 -41.45 30.08 -7.04
C ILE A 172 -40.96 28.68 -7.38
N PHE A 173 -40.75 27.84 -6.36
CA PHE A 173 -40.16 26.51 -6.54
C PHE A 173 -41.17 25.42 -6.20
N ASN A 174 -41.05 24.27 -6.86
CA ASN A 174 -41.82 23.09 -6.48
C ASN A 174 -41.14 22.39 -5.29
N TRP A 175 -41.84 22.34 -4.17
CA TRP A 175 -41.40 21.76 -2.90
C TRP A 175 -42.04 20.39 -2.58
N ASP A 176 -42.69 19.74 -3.54
CA ASP A 176 -43.40 18.47 -3.33
C ASP A 176 -42.48 17.40 -2.72
N GLY A 177 -42.85 16.84 -1.57
CA GLY A 177 -42.03 15.84 -0.87
C GLY A 177 -40.78 16.39 -0.17
N ILE A 178 -40.63 17.72 -0.04
CA ILE A 178 -39.50 18.37 0.65
C ILE A 178 -39.98 19.06 1.92
N GLN A 179 -39.40 18.68 3.06
CA GLN A 179 -39.65 19.34 4.34
C GLN A 179 -38.53 20.32 4.70
N PHE A 180 -38.91 21.48 5.23
CA PHE A 180 -37.97 22.45 5.77
C PHE A 180 -37.61 22.12 7.23
N PRO A 181 -36.34 22.32 7.66
CA PRO A 181 -35.20 22.78 6.86
C PRO A 181 -34.64 21.69 5.92
N VAL A 182 -34.27 22.08 4.70
CA VAL A 182 -33.87 21.16 3.62
C VAL A 182 -32.50 20.50 3.89
N PRO A 183 -32.43 19.17 4.12
CA PRO A 183 -31.14 18.49 4.27
C PRO A 183 -30.46 18.28 2.92
N LEU A 184 -29.13 18.11 2.90
CA LEU A 184 -28.35 17.84 1.68
C LEU A 184 -28.91 16.69 0.85
N SER A 185 -29.49 15.70 1.52
CA SER A 185 -30.06 14.50 0.92
C SER A 185 -31.45 14.67 0.31
N SER A 186 -32.11 15.81 0.53
CA SER A 186 -33.36 16.17 -0.17
C SER A 186 -33.10 17.00 -1.44
N ILE A 187 -31.84 17.38 -1.70
CA ILE A 187 -31.48 18.14 -2.90
C ILE A 187 -31.75 17.36 -4.20
N PRO A 188 -31.48 16.04 -4.32
CA PRO A 188 -31.85 15.30 -5.52
C PRO A 188 -33.35 15.37 -5.84
N THR A 189 -34.19 15.29 -4.80
CA THR A 189 -35.66 15.42 -4.91
C THR A 189 -36.03 16.81 -5.39
N PHE A 190 -35.40 17.84 -4.84
CA PHE A 190 -35.56 19.21 -5.29
C PHE A 190 -35.19 19.38 -6.77
N GLU A 191 -34.05 18.86 -7.19
CA GLU A 191 -33.59 18.90 -8.58
C GLU A 191 -34.53 18.13 -9.52
N ALA A 192 -35.12 17.03 -9.05
CA ALA A 192 -36.12 16.26 -9.80
C ALA A 192 -37.43 17.04 -9.99
N ASN A 193 -37.93 17.68 -8.93
CA ASN A 193 -39.15 18.50 -8.99
C ASN A 193 -38.95 19.80 -9.77
N ASN A 194 -37.69 20.27 -9.87
CA ASN A 194 -37.32 21.52 -10.53
C ASN A 194 -36.28 21.23 -11.63
N PRO A 195 -36.67 20.62 -12.77
CA PRO A 195 -35.75 20.00 -13.73
C PRO A 195 -34.75 20.96 -14.41
N LYS A 196 -35.00 22.28 -14.32
CA LYS A 196 -34.11 23.33 -14.83
C LYS A 196 -33.00 23.72 -13.84
N ILE A 197 -33.08 23.30 -12.58
CA ILE A 197 -32.20 23.75 -11.49
C ILE A 197 -31.26 22.60 -11.07
N SER A 198 -29.99 22.94 -10.83
CA SER A 198 -29.03 22.03 -10.16
C SER A 198 -28.24 22.76 -9.10
N VAL A 199 -27.79 22.05 -8.08
CA VAL A 199 -27.14 22.61 -6.91
C VAL A 199 -25.85 21.85 -6.57
N ASN A 200 -24.79 22.58 -6.28
CA ASN A 200 -23.64 22.03 -5.56
C ASN A 200 -23.57 22.69 -4.18
N VAL A 201 -23.24 21.91 -3.14
CA VAL A 201 -23.08 22.44 -1.78
C VAL A 201 -21.67 22.18 -1.30
N TYR A 202 -20.99 23.22 -0.82
CA TYR A 202 -19.66 23.17 -0.22
C TYR A 202 -19.76 23.41 1.28
N GLY A 203 -18.78 22.94 2.04
CA GLY A 203 -18.68 23.12 3.49
C GLY A 203 -17.53 24.02 3.89
N ILE A 204 -17.38 24.21 5.19
CA ILE A 204 -16.23 24.89 5.79
C ILE A 204 -15.56 23.99 6.83
N GLU A 205 -14.23 24.04 6.88
CA GLU A 205 -13.42 23.38 7.91
C GLU A 205 -12.46 24.38 8.54
N CYS A 206 -12.37 24.34 9.87
CA CYS A 206 -11.35 25.08 10.60
C CYS A 206 -10.06 24.26 10.61
N VAL A 207 -9.06 24.72 9.88
CA VAL A 207 -7.73 24.12 9.82
C VAL A 207 -6.78 24.92 10.68
N TYR A 208 -5.94 24.24 11.45
CA TYR A 208 -4.86 24.90 12.20
C TYR A 208 -3.62 24.98 11.29
N LYS A 209 -3.24 26.18 10.89
CA LYS A 209 -2.11 26.43 9.99
C LYS A 209 -1.26 27.57 10.53
N ASP A 210 0.03 27.35 10.64
CA ASP A 210 1.02 28.34 11.10
C ASP A 210 0.66 28.99 12.46
N GLY A 211 0.15 28.20 13.41
CA GLY A 211 -0.23 28.68 14.75
C GLY A 211 -1.57 29.41 14.82
N LYS A 212 -2.31 29.52 13.70
CA LYS A 212 -3.61 30.21 13.63
C LYS A 212 -4.71 29.28 13.13
N GLN A 213 -5.94 29.51 13.60
CA GLN A 213 -7.13 28.86 13.03
C GLN A 213 -7.54 29.61 11.76
N GLU A 214 -7.54 28.90 10.63
CA GLU A 214 -8.00 29.40 9.34
C GLU A 214 -9.24 28.61 8.89
N ILE A 215 -10.19 29.29 8.24
CA ILE A 215 -11.38 28.65 7.67
C ILE A 215 -11.15 28.40 6.19
N GLN A 216 -11.22 27.13 5.80
CA GLN A 216 -11.11 26.68 4.42
C GLN A 216 -12.46 26.13 3.95
N VAL A 217 -12.85 26.49 2.73
CA VAL A 217 -13.96 25.88 2.00
C VAL A 217 -13.52 24.48 1.56
N ILE A 218 -14.32 23.49 1.93
CA ILE A 218 -14.11 22.07 1.62
C ILE A 218 -15.32 21.54 0.86
N GLY A 219 -15.19 20.39 0.20
CA GLY A 219 -16.29 19.75 -0.51
C GLY A 219 -16.00 19.55 -2.00
N PRO A 220 -17.03 19.35 -2.82
CA PRO A 220 -18.47 19.48 -2.52
C PRO A 220 -18.97 18.45 -1.49
N LEU A 221 -19.80 18.90 -0.53
CA LEU A 221 -20.60 18.06 0.37
C LEU A 221 -21.79 17.41 -0.36
N TYR A 222 -22.30 18.09 -1.39
CA TYR A 222 -23.25 17.58 -2.37
C TYR A 222 -22.81 18.05 -3.76
N TYR A 223 -22.70 17.13 -4.71
CA TYR A 223 -22.35 17.43 -6.10
C TYR A 223 -23.45 16.89 -7.01
N SER A 224 -24.05 17.79 -7.81
CA SER A 224 -25.12 17.40 -8.72
C SER A 224 -24.62 16.46 -9.81
N LYS A 225 -25.39 15.41 -10.11
CA LYS A 225 -25.06 14.41 -11.16
C LYS A 225 -25.00 15.05 -12.56
N SER A 226 -25.80 16.09 -12.80
CA SER A 226 -25.89 16.76 -14.09
C SER A 226 -26.06 18.26 -13.91
N LYS A 227 -25.15 19.05 -14.49
CA LYS A 227 -25.25 20.50 -14.50
C LYS A 227 -26.42 20.93 -15.39
N LYS A 228 -27.47 21.52 -14.79
CA LYS A 228 -28.64 22.05 -15.49
C LYS A 228 -28.42 23.53 -15.87
N ILE A 229 -29.36 24.09 -16.63
CA ILE A 229 -29.29 25.47 -17.14
C ILE A 229 -29.15 26.51 -16.01
N ASN A 230 -29.85 26.30 -14.89
CA ASN A 230 -29.74 27.13 -13.70
C ASN A 230 -28.93 26.38 -12.63
N HIS A 231 -27.61 26.55 -12.64
CA HIS A 231 -26.72 25.89 -11.68
C HIS A 231 -26.32 26.82 -10.53
N VAL A 232 -26.56 26.39 -9.29
CA VAL A 232 -26.32 27.17 -8.06
C VAL A 232 -25.26 26.52 -7.19
N ASN A 233 -24.20 27.27 -6.87
CA ASN A 233 -23.20 26.86 -5.88
C ASN A 233 -23.57 27.46 -4.52
N MET A 234 -23.70 26.61 -3.50
CA MET A 234 -24.08 27.00 -2.13
C MET A 234 -22.95 26.68 -1.14
N LEU A 235 -22.84 27.48 -0.08
CA LEU A 235 -21.95 27.21 1.05
C LEU A 235 -22.77 26.92 2.29
N LEU A 236 -22.55 25.75 2.89
CA LEU A 236 -23.12 25.33 4.16
C LEU A 236 -22.15 25.71 5.29
N ILE A 237 -22.62 26.59 6.18
CA ILE A 237 -21.85 27.05 7.35
C ILE A 237 -22.47 26.51 8.63
N SER A 238 -21.65 26.36 9.69
CA SER A 238 -22.09 25.84 10.99
C SER A 238 -21.69 26.72 12.16
N ASN A 239 -22.56 26.81 13.18
CA ASN A 239 -22.24 27.45 14.46
C ASN A 239 -21.66 26.44 15.48
N LYS A 240 -21.24 26.93 16.66
CA LYS A 240 -20.66 26.11 17.73
C LYS A 240 -21.64 25.11 18.37
N ALA A 241 -22.95 25.33 18.21
CA ALA A 241 -24.00 24.43 18.70
C ALA A 241 -24.36 23.34 17.68
N GLY A 242 -23.73 23.32 16.50
CA GLY A 242 -23.98 22.34 15.45
C GLY A 242 -25.13 22.69 14.50
N ASN A 243 -25.77 23.86 14.64
CA ASN A 243 -26.75 24.35 13.68
C ASN A 243 -26.04 24.80 12.41
N THR A 244 -26.74 24.73 11.28
CA THR A 244 -26.19 25.19 10.00
C THR A 244 -27.06 26.17 9.24
N HIS A 245 -26.53 26.66 8.12
CA HIS A 245 -27.18 27.66 7.29
C HIS A 245 -26.66 27.56 5.86
N TYR A 246 -27.55 27.56 4.88
CA TYR A 246 -27.17 27.65 3.46
C TYR A 246 -26.96 29.11 3.07
N THR A 247 -25.95 29.34 2.26
CA THR A 247 -25.64 30.67 1.70
C THR A 247 -25.29 30.55 0.23
N TYR A 248 -25.53 31.60 -0.55
CA TYR A 248 -25.27 31.58 -2.00
C TYR A 248 -23.83 31.99 -2.28
N ILE A 249 -23.08 31.15 -3.00
CA ILE A 249 -21.75 31.49 -3.51
C ILE A 249 -21.92 32.23 -4.84
N ASN A 250 -21.97 33.56 -4.77
CA ASN A 250 -22.11 34.40 -5.96
C ASN A 250 -20.82 34.52 -6.79
N ASN A 251 -19.66 34.19 -6.20
CA ASN A 251 -18.39 34.17 -6.91
C ASN A 251 -17.47 33.08 -6.34
N PHE A 252 -17.53 31.90 -6.95
CA PHE A 252 -16.77 30.74 -6.49
C PHE A 252 -15.26 31.00 -6.51
N SER A 253 -14.75 31.57 -7.60
CA SER A 253 -13.31 31.89 -7.75
C SER A 253 -12.82 32.78 -6.61
N ARG A 254 -13.48 33.90 -6.36
CA ARG A 254 -13.16 34.83 -5.26
C ARG A 254 -13.25 34.17 -3.89
N LEU A 255 -14.18 33.23 -3.71
CA LEU A 255 -14.33 32.51 -2.45
C LEU A 255 -13.11 31.63 -2.18
N VAL A 256 -12.62 30.86 -3.16
CA VAL A 256 -11.58 29.84 -2.92
C VAL A 256 -10.16 30.27 -3.26
N SER A 257 -9.94 31.33 -4.07
CA SER A 257 -8.60 31.73 -4.52
C SER A 257 -7.58 31.93 -3.37
N LYS A 258 -8.01 32.51 -2.24
CA LYS A 258 -7.15 32.71 -1.06
C LYS A 258 -6.67 31.41 -0.39
N GLN A 259 -7.37 30.30 -0.59
CA GLN A 259 -6.97 28.99 -0.04
C GLN A 259 -5.80 28.38 -0.80
N ILE A 260 -5.57 28.81 -2.04
CA ILE A 260 -4.59 28.21 -2.94
C ILE A 260 -3.45 29.17 -3.25
N SER A 261 -3.74 30.46 -3.47
CA SER A 261 -2.73 31.46 -3.80
C SER A 261 -2.93 32.77 -3.04
N GLN A 262 -1.83 33.44 -2.73
CA GLN A 262 -1.85 34.80 -2.17
C GLN A 262 -2.11 35.88 -3.23
N ARG A 263 -2.14 35.52 -4.52
CA ARG A 263 -2.36 36.46 -5.63
C ARG A 263 -3.86 36.66 -5.85
N ASN A 264 -4.29 37.92 -5.96
CA ASN A 264 -5.67 38.28 -6.27
C ASN A 264 -5.90 38.18 -7.79
N GLY A 265 -6.61 37.15 -8.27
CA GLY A 265 -6.96 36.99 -9.68
C GLY A 265 -8.05 35.95 -9.91
N ALA A 266 -8.80 36.09 -11.02
CA ALA A 266 -9.79 35.11 -11.45
C ALA A 266 -9.07 33.89 -12.04
N THR A 267 -9.20 32.74 -11.37
CA THR A 267 -8.68 31.44 -11.83
C THR A 267 -9.86 30.51 -12.15
N HIS A 268 -9.71 29.63 -13.15
CA HIS A 268 -10.74 28.66 -13.54
C HIS A 268 -10.74 27.47 -12.58
N PHE A 269 -11.81 27.30 -11.80
CA PHE A 269 -11.91 26.23 -10.80
C PHE A 269 -12.81 25.09 -11.26
N CYS A 270 -12.44 23.87 -10.87
CA CYS A 270 -13.33 22.74 -10.98
C CYS A 270 -14.35 22.73 -9.85
N ASP A 271 -15.64 22.74 -10.21
CA ASP A 271 -16.76 22.60 -9.28
C ASP A 271 -16.71 21.28 -8.47
N GLY A 272 -16.00 20.26 -8.97
CA GLY A 272 -15.92 18.93 -8.35
C GLY A 272 -14.75 18.74 -7.39
N CYS A 273 -13.52 19.09 -7.78
CA CYS A 273 -12.32 18.86 -6.96
C CYS A 273 -11.69 20.15 -6.41
N ILE A 274 -12.24 21.33 -6.76
CA ILE A 274 -11.72 22.65 -6.33
C ILE A 274 -10.29 22.93 -6.85
N ASN A 275 -9.76 22.12 -7.79
CA ASN A 275 -8.49 22.41 -8.45
C ASN A 275 -8.65 23.64 -9.36
N TYR A 276 -7.57 24.41 -9.49
CA TYR A 276 -7.51 25.54 -10.44
C TYR A 276 -6.73 25.15 -11.69
N PHE A 277 -7.14 25.71 -12.82
CA PHE A 277 -6.53 25.54 -14.12
C PHE A 277 -6.20 26.90 -14.69
N ARG A 278 -5.11 26.98 -15.47
CA ARG A 278 -4.70 28.23 -16.12
C ARG A 278 -5.65 28.63 -17.24
N THR A 279 -6.34 27.66 -17.83
CA THR A 279 -7.28 27.87 -18.95
C THR A 279 -8.56 27.07 -18.76
N GLU A 280 -9.67 27.55 -19.35
CA GLU A 280 -10.96 26.84 -19.33
C GLU A 280 -10.91 25.48 -20.06
N GLN A 281 -10.08 25.35 -21.11
CA GLN A 281 -9.93 24.10 -21.85
C GLN A 281 -9.28 23.00 -21.00
N GLN A 282 -8.26 23.35 -20.21
CA GLN A 282 -7.65 22.42 -19.25
C GLN A 282 -8.65 21.98 -18.18
N LEU A 283 -9.48 22.91 -17.69
CA LEU A 283 -10.56 22.59 -16.77
C LEU A 283 -11.56 21.60 -17.38
N LYS A 284 -12.02 21.84 -18.62
CA LYS A 284 -12.96 20.93 -19.32
C LYS A 284 -12.36 19.54 -19.50
N LYS A 285 -11.11 19.44 -19.93
CA LYS A 285 -10.40 18.15 -20.07
C LYS A 285 -10.31 17.40 -18.74
N HIS A 286 -9.94 18.11 -17.67
CA HIS A 286 -9.90 17.54 -16.33
C HIS A 286 -11.28 17.03 -15.88
N GLN A 287 -12.34 17.82 -16.07
CA GLN A 287 -13.71 17.44 -15.70
C GLN A 287 -14.19 16.20 -16.48
N MET A 288 -13.78 16.04 -17.73
CA MET A 288 -14.18 14.90 -18.58
C MET A 288 -13.37 13.62 -18.32
N GLN A 289 -12.08 13.73 -17.99
CA GLN A 289 -11.14 12.59 -18.04
C GLN A 289 -10.52 12.21 -16.69
N ASP A 290 -10.34 13.18 -15.78
CA ASP A 290 -9.41 13.03 -14.64
C ASP A 290 -9.99 13.45 -13.26
N CYS A 291 -11.18 14.03 -13.21
CA CYS A 291 -11.76 14.54 -11.96
C CYS A 291 -12.31 13.41 -11.09
N ASN A 292 -11.73 13.23 -9.90
CA ASN A 292 -12.16 12.23 -8.91
C ASN A 292 -13.08 12.81 -7.82
N HIS A 293 -13.57 14.04 -8.01
CA HIS A 293 -14.34 14.81 -7.01
C HIS A 293 -13.69 14.87 -5.61
N THR A 294 -12.36 14.71 -5.55
CA THR A 294 -11.56 14.78 -4.33
C THR A 294 -10.58 15.94 -4.46
N SER A 295 -10.49 16.80 -3.45
CA SER A 295 -9.61 17.96 -3.51
C SER A 295 -8.15 17.53 -3.63
N THR A 296 -7.46 18.01 -4.66
CA THR A 296 -6.04 17.68 -4.87
C THR A 296 -5.18 18.89 -4.50
N ILE A 297 -4.15 18.65 -3.72
CA ILE A 297 -3.22 19.69 -3.29
C ILE A 297 -1.85 19.37 -3.88
N LEU A 298 -1.39 20.24 -4.77
CA LEU A 298 -0.02 20.24 -5.28
C LEU A 298 0.85 21.14 -4.40
N PRO A 299 2.14 20.81 -4.23
CA PRO A 299 3.12 21.72 -3.66
C PRO A 299 3.18 23.04 -4.44
N THR A 300 3.49 24.15 -3.75
CA THR A 300 3.56 25.48 -4.37
C THR A 300 4.98 26.04 -4.34
N THR A 301 5.28 27.04 -5.15
CA THR A 301 6.56 27.78 -5.08
C THR A 301 6.60 28.82 -3.96
N THR A 302 5.55 28.88 -3.14
CA THR A 302 5.44 29.82 -2.02
C THR A 302 6.52 29.52 -1.00
N LEU A 303 7.26 30.57 -0.59
CA LEU A 303 8.23 30.46 0.49
C LEU A 303 7.51 30.21 1.82
N LYS A 304 7.91 29.16 2.52
CA LYS A 304 7.50 28.84 3.89
C LYS A 304 8.73 28.75 4.77
N LEU A 305 8.56 29.16 6.02
CA LEU A 305 9.56 28.94 7.06
C LEU A 305 9.63 27.45 7.34
N ASP A 306 10.80 26.83 7.16
CA ASP A 306 11.02 25.44 7.54
C ASP A 306 11.29 25.31 9.04
N LYS A 307 11.39 24.06 9.52
CA LYS A 307 11.68 23.76 10.94
C LYS A 307 13.05 24.27 11.41
N THR A 308 13.91 24.72 10.51
CA THR A 308 15.23 25.27 10.83
C THR A 308 15.28 26.79 10.69
N GLY A 309 14.12 27.44 10.51
CA GLY A 309 14.02 28.89 10.37
C GLY A 309 14.39 29.42 8.98
N ASN A 310 14.57 28.56 7.98
CA ASN A 310 14.90 29.00 6.63
C ASN A 310 13.65 29.20 5.78
N MET A 311 13.60 30.29 4.99
CA MET A 311 12.55 30.51 4.00
C MET A 311 12.81 29.65 2.76
N ARG A 312 11.94 28.68 2.46
CA ARG A 312 12.10 27.76 1.32
C ARG A 312 10.80 27.53 0.56
N PRO A 313 10.84 27.34 -0.76
CA PRO A 313 9.65 26.96 -1.53
C PRO A 313 9.05 25.64 -1.02
N GLU A 314 7.72 25.57 -0.92
CA GLU A 314 7.01 24.36 -0.48
C GLU A 314 7.20 23.17 -1.44
N ASN A 315 7.45 23.43 -2.73
CA ASN A 315 7.75 22.41 -3.73
C ASN A 315 9.18 21.89 -3.66
N LEU A 316 10.01 22.34 -2.72
CA LEU A 316 11.39 21.86 -2.58
C LEU A 316 11.50 20.77 -1.52
N LEU A 317 11.77 19.53 -1.94
CA LEU A 317 11.96 18.40 -1.05
C LEU A 317 13.43 18.26 -0.63
N THR A 318 13.69 18.37 0.68
CA THR A 318 15.01 18.26 1.30
C THR A 318 14.92 17.55 2.65
N PHE A 319 16.07 17.13 3.21
CA PHE A 319 16.11 16.63 4.58
C PHE A 319 15.79 17.76 5.58
N THR A 320 14.78 17.54 6.42
CA THR A 320 14.32 18.52 7.44
C THR A 320 14.13 17.89 8.81
N ASN A 321 14.29 16.57 8.93
CA ASN A 321 14.00 15.81 10.15
C ASN A 321 15.22 15.68 11.05
N PHE A 322 15.91 16.78 11.33
CA PHE A 322 17.16 16.79 12.09
C PHE A 322 16.99 16.19 13.50
N GLN A 323 15.82 16.32 14.12
CA GLN A 323 15.50 15.74 15.43
C GLN A 323 15.65 14.20 15.47
N LYS A 324 15.56 13.51 14.32
CA LYS A 324 15.72 12.05 14.25
C LYS A 324 17.18 11.59 14.33
N GLN A 325 18.12 12.53 14.36
CA GLN A 325 19.53 12.26 14.68
C GLN A 325 19.74 12.03 16.19
N MET A 326 18.76 12.40 17.02
CA MET A 326 18.83 12.16 18.46
C MET A 326 18.52 10.71 18.79
N LEU A 327 19.31 10.10 19.66
CA LEU A 327 18.97 8.81 20.26
C LEU A 327 17.77 8.98 21.21
N LEU A 328 16.70 8.23 20.99
CA LEU A 328 15.52 8.25 21.86
C LEU A 328 15.88 7.79 23.28
N PRO A 329 15.47 8.52 24.34
CA PRO A 329 15.84 8.17 25.70
C PRO A 329 15.36 6.79 26.15
N PHE A 330 14.12 6.44 25.82
CA PHE A 330 13.50 5.18 26.21
C PHE A 330 12.94 4.45 24.99
N VAL A 331 13.11 3.13 24.96
CA VAL A 331 12.47 2.21 24.01
C VAL A 331 11.95 1.02 24.78
N ILE A 332 10.71 0.60 24.52
CA ILE A 332 10.09 -0.57 25.16
C ILE A 332 10.08 -1.71 24.15
N TYR A 333 10.47 -2.91 24.58
CA TYR A 333 10.36 -4.15 23.81
C TYR A 333 9.33 -5.04 24.46
N ALA A 334 8.43 -5.66 23.70
CA ALA A 334 7.36 -6.44 24.29
C ALA A 334 6.98 -7.63 23.42
N ASP A 335 6.40 -8.65 24.07
CA ASP A 335 5.85 -9.84 23.42
C ASP A 335 4.74 -10.46 24.30
N PHE A 336 3.90 -11.31 23.70
CA PHE A 336 2.79 -12.03 24.37
C PHE A 336 2.85 -13.52 24.08
N GLU A 337 2.40 -14.33 25.06
CA GLU A 337 2.04 -15.72 24.79
C GLU A 337 0.54 -15.93 24.85
N SER A 338 0.07 -16.87 24.02
CA SER A 338 -1.35 -17.19 23.88
C SER A 338 -1.61 -18.67 24.03
N ILE A 339 -2.78 -18.99 24.57
CA ILE A 339 -3.38 -20.32 24.53
C ILE A 339 -4.01 -20.54 23.16
N LEU A 340 -3.85 -21.74 22.61
CA LEU A 340 -4.42 -22.15 21.32
C LEU A 340 -5.64 -23.04 21.58
N GLN A 341 -6.79 -22.42 21.80
CA GLN A 341 -8.04 -23.16 22.07
C GLN A 341 -8.56 -23.79 20.78
N PRO A 342 -8.67 -25.13 20.67
CA PRO A 342 -9.16 -25.81 19.47
C PRO A 342 -10.65 -25.51 19.24
N LEU A 343 -11.05 -25.55 17.97
CA LEU A 343 -12.42 -25.37 17.49
C LEU A 343 -12.84 -26.60 16.68
N ASP A 344 -13.97 -27.18 17.02
CA ASP A 344 -14.50 -28.36 16.32
C ASP A 344 -14.96 -27.98 14.91
N THR A 345 -14.31 -28.53 13.89
CA THR A 345 -14.67 -28.34 12.48
C THR A 345 -14.41 -29.61 11.67
N ALA A 346 -15.26 -29.88 10.68
CA ALA A 346 -15.06 -30.98 9.72
C ALA A 346 -14.25 -30.50 8.50
N GLU A 347 -13.23 -31.26 8.09
CA GLU A 347 -12.47 -30.98 6.87
C GLU A 347 -13.29 -31.29 5.60
N PRO A 348 -13.46 -30.34 4.67
CA PRO A 348 -14.11 -30.57 3.37
C PRO A 348 -13.20 -31.29 2.37
N ASP A 349 -13.74 -31.67 1.19
CA ASP A 349 -12.96 -32.41 0.18
C ASP A 349 -11.72 -31.60 -0.30
N PRO A 350 -10.51 -32.23 -0.29
CA PRO A 350 -9.23 -31.60 -0.63
C PRO A 350 -9.06 -31.18 -2.10
N LYS A 351 -9.92 -31.63 -3.01
CA LYS A 351 -9.93 -31.16 -4.40
C LYS A 351 -10.65 -29.81 -4.56
N LYS A 352 -11.38 -29.38 -3.52
CA LYS A 352 -12.05 -28.08 -3.42
C LYS A 352 -11.18 -27.07 -2.73
N SER A 353 -11.26 -25.79 -3.10
CA SER A 353 -10.73 -24.75 -2.20
C SER A 353 -11.57 -24.68 -0.89
N PHE A 354 -11.07 -24.14 0.22
CA PHE A 354 -11.87 -23.90 1.44
C PHE A 354 -11.08 -23.08 2.46
N THR A 355 -11.73 -22.65 3.55
CA THR A 355 -11.06 -22.02 4.69
C THR A 355 -11.77 -22.38 6.00
N ILE A 356 -11.19 -23.16 6.91
CA ILE A 356 -11.76 -23.52 8.22
C ILE A 356 -10.98 -22.88 9.38
N LYS A 357 -11.66 -22.46 10.44
CA LYS A 357 -11.03 -22.02 11.69
C LYS A 357 -10.72 -23.24 12.55
N THR A 358 -9.48 -23.35 13.01
CA THR A 358 -8.98 -24.53 13.73
C THR A 358 -8.71 -24.22 15.20
N CYS A 359 -8.11 -23.07 15.49
CA CYS A 359 -7.81 -22.65 16.87
C CYS A 359 -8.11 -21.16 17.06
N LYS A 360 -8.59 -20.78 18.25
CA LYS A 360 -8.70 -19.39 18.72
C LYS A 360 -7.52 -19.09 19.65
N HIS A 361 -6.91 -17.92 19.47
CA HIS A 361 -5.77 -17.49 20.29
C HIS A 361 -6.23 -16.54 21.40
N THR A 362 -5.88 -16.85 22.65
CA THR A 362 -6.22 -16.02 23.81
C THR A 362 -4.95 -15.71 24.61
N PRO A 363 -4.59 -14.43 24.85
CA PRO A 363 -3.37 -14.07 25.56
C PRO A 363 -3.45 -14.47 27.04
N TYR A 364 -2.40 -15.10 27.57
CA TYR A 364 -2.32 -15.49 28.99
C TYR A 364 -1.09 -14.93 29.71
N SER A 365 -0.08 -14.46 28.97
CA SER A 365 1.08 -13.80 29.57
C SER A 365 1.64 -12.73 28.64
N PHE A 366 2.37 -11.78 29.24
CA PHE A 366 3.15 -10.79 28.52
C PHE A 366 4.49 -10.56 29.24
N CYS A 367 5.46 -10.08 28.47
CA CYS A 367 6.70 -9.54 28.97
C CYS A 367 6.99 -8.23 28.24
N TYR A 368 7.53 -7.24 28.94
CA TYR A 368 8.15 -6.10 28.28
C TYR A 368 9.39 -5.59 29.02
N TYR A 369 10.36 -5.11 28.25
CA TYR A 369 11.61 -4.54 28.72
C TYR A 369 11.68 -3.06 28.34
N ILE A 370 11.74 -2.19 29.34
CA ILE A 370 12.00 -0.75 29.17
C ILE A 370 13.51 -0.57 29.14
N LYS A 371 14.04 -0.12 28.01
CA LYS A 371 15.46 0.16 27.81
C LYS A 371 15.72 1.65 27.77
N SER A 372 16.53 2.14 28.70
CA SER A 372 17.09 3.49 28.66
C SER A 372 18.36 3.53 27.81
N SER A 373 18.50 4.58 27.00
CA SER A 373 19.67 4.79 26.11
C SER A 373 20.75 5.66 26.75
N TYR A 374 20.51 6.24 27.93
CA TYR A 374 21.43 7.17 28.60
C TYR A 374 21.95 6.66 29.95
N ASN A 375 21.11 5.95 30.70
CA ASN A 375 21.52 5.29 31.94
C ASN A 375 20.80 3.94 32.06
N ASP A 376 21.59 2.87 32.07
CA ASP A 376 21.10 1.49 32.14
C ASP A 376 20.35 1.16 33.44
N GLU A 377 20.65 1.87 34.53
CA GLU A 377 19.95 1.71 35.83
C GLU A 377 18.45 2.05 35.73
N TRP A 378 18.05 2.85 34.74
CA TRP A 378 16.65 3.17 34.48
C TRP A 378 15.94 2.10 33.63
N SER A 379 16.66 1.05 33.23
CA SER A 379 16.10 -0.05 32.45
C SER A 379 15.49 -1.10 33.38
N ARG A 380 14.31 -1.62 33.03
CA ARG A 380 13.63 -2.62 33.85
C ARG A 380 12.78 -3.57 33.01
N LEU A 381 12.59 -4.77 33.54
CA LEU A 381 11.81 -5.85 32.92
C LEU A 381 10.54 -6.10 33.72
N GLU A 382 9.42 -6.22 33.01
CA GLU A 382 8.09 -6.44 33.57
C GLU A 382 7.49 -7.70 32.97
N THR A 383 6.95 -8.57 33.82
CA THR A 383 6.30 -9.83 33.41
C THR A 383 4.95 -10.00 34.10
N TYR A 384 4.06 -10.74 33.45
CA TYR A 384 2.78 -11.14 34.01
C TYR A 384 2.28 -12.42 33.33
N ARG A 385 1.75 -13.34 34.14
CA ARG A 385 1.03 -14.54 33.71
C ARG A 385 -0.30 -14.61 34.47
N GLY A 386 -1.40 -14.75 33.75
CA GLY A 386 -2.74 -14.83 34.33
C GLY A 386 -3.83 -14.35 33.36
N GLU A 387 -5.06 -14.37 33.84
CA GLU A 387 -6.20 -13.84 33.11
C GLU A 387 -6.08 -12.32 32.89
N ASN A 388 -6.76 -11.78 31.88
CA ASN A 388 -6.76 -10.35 31.56
C ASN A 388 -5.36 -9.77 31.24
N ALA A 389 -4.43 -10.61 30.75
CA ALA A 389 -3.07 -10.21 30.41
C ALA A 389 -3.01 -8.94 29.54
N ALA A 390 -3.87 -8.83 28.52
CA ALA A 390 -3.93 -7.66 27.64
C ALA A 390 -4.32 -6.35 28.37
N GLN A 391 -5.28 -6.42 29.31
CA GLN A 391 -5.74 -5.24 30.06
C GLN A 391 -4.67 -4.77 31.05
N ILE A 392 -4.04 -5.72 31.75
CA ILE A 392 -2.97 -5.45 32.70
C ILE A 392 -1.75 -4.87 31.98
N PHE A 393 -1.43 -5.37 30.79
CA PHE A 393 -0.35 -4.85 29.94
C PHE A 393 -0.53 -3.35 29.64
N ILE A 394 -1.70 -2.95 29.14
CA ILE A 394 -1.98 -1.53 28.83
C ILE A 394 -1.95 -0.67 30.09
N THR A 395 -2.54 -1.16 31.19
CA THR A 395 -2.56 -0.43 32.47
C THR A 395 -1.14 -0.17 32.99
N ARG A 396 -0.28 -1.20 32.99
CA ARG A 396 1.11 -1.05 33.43
C ARG A 396 1.90 -0.12 32.52
N LEU A 397 1.80 -0.26 31.20
CA LEU A 397 2.46 0.66 30.26
C LEU A 397 2.04 2.13 30.46
N GLN A 398 0.75 2.38 30.75
CA GLN A 398 0.25 3.72 31.04
C GLN A 398 0.79 4.30 32.35
N ASN A 399 1.01 3.47 33.37
CA ASN A 399 1.65 3.92 34.61
C ASN A 399 3.14 4.17 34.40
N ASP A 400 3.80 3.30 33.63
CA ASP A 400 5.22 3.38 33.34
C ASP A 400 5.57 4.65 32.55
N ILE A 401 4.79 5.01 31.54
CA ILE A 401 5.01 6.27 30.81
C ILE A 401 4.80 7.52 31.69
N LYS A 402 3.88 7.47 32.67
CA LYS A 402 3.68 8.56 33.64
C LYS A 402 4.89 8.70 34.56
N ASN A 403 5.41 7.57 35.05
CA ASN A 403 6.60 7.56 35.91
C ASN A 403 7.83 8.03 35.13
N ILE A 404 8.05 7.52 33.92
CA ILE A 404 9.15 7.95 33.05
C ILE A 404 9.09 9.46 32.79
N TYR A 405 7.89 9.98 32.51
CA TYR A 405 7.72 11.41 32.28
C TYR A 405 8.10 12.22 33.53
N ARG A 406 7.55 11.88 34.69
CA ARG A 406 7.77 12.63 35.94
C ARG A 406 9.22 12.58 36.42
N GLU A 407 9.84 11.40 36.37
CA GLU A 407 11.19 11.18 36.90
C GLU A 407 12.28 11.69 35.95
N TYR A 408 12.12 11.50 34.64
CA TYR A 408 13.23 11.67 33.69
C TYR A 408 13.01 12.71 32.59
N LEU A 409 11.76 13.07 32.25
CA LEU A 409 11.46 13.93 31.10
C LEU A 409 10.86 15.30 31.45
N LEU A 410 10.30 15.44 32.65
CA LEU A 410 9.64 16.68 33.11
C LEU A 410 10.67 17.80 33.31
N ASN A 411 11.77 17.50 34.00
CA ASN A 411 12.80 18.47 34.35
C ASN A 411 13.97 18.39 33.38
N VAL A 412 14.20 19.46 32.61
CA VAL A 412 15.39 19.60 31.76
C VAL A 412 16.61 19.80 32.65
N ARG A 413 17.62 18.93 32.53
CA ARG A 413 18.89 19.13 33.23
C ARG A 413 19.62 20.35 32.64
N PRO A 414 20.11 21.28 33.49
CA PRO A 414 20.89 22.40 33.01
C PRO A 414 22.19 21.92 32.35
N MET A 415 22.71 22.72 31.43
CA MET A 415 23.98 22.43 30.77
C MET A 415 25.12 22.39 31.79
N GLU A 416 25.92 21.33 31.74
CA GLU A 416 27.16 21.24 32.52
C GLU A 416 28.16 22.31 32.02
N PRO A 417 29.04 22.84 32.90
CA PRO A 417 30.12 23.70 32.46
C PRO A 417 30.97 23.02 31.38
N LEU A 418 31.23 23.72 30.26
CA LEU A 418 32.08 23.20 29.19
C LEU A 418 33.51 23.03 29.70
N SER A 419 34.14 21.92 29.33
CA SER A 419 35.59 21.75 29.44
C SER A 419 36.35 22.73 28.53
N GLU A 420 37.65 22.94 28.77
CA GLU A 420 38.49 23.80 27.92
C GLU A 420 38.50 23.32 26.45
N ASP A 421 38.50 22.01 26.22
CA ASP A 421 38.43 21.42 24.88
C ASP A 421 37.08 21.71 24.21
N GLU A 422 35.96 21.54 24.92
CA GLU A 422 34.64 21.85 24.38
C GLU A 422 34.45 23.34 24.11
N LEU A 423 35.06 24.20 24.91
CA LEU A 423 35.06 25.64 24.67
C LEU A 423 35.83 26.00 23.40
N ARG A 424 37.03 25.41 23.21
CA ARG A 424 37.81 25.56 21.98
C ARG A 424 37.02 25.05 20.76
N MET A 425 36.43 23.86 20.86
CA MET A 425 35.57 23.30 19.81
C MET A 425 34.38 24.22 19.51
N TYR A 426 33.76 24.80 20.55
CA TYR A 426 32.69 25.76 20.37
C TYR A 426 33.19 26.96 19.59
N ASP A 427 34.26 27.64 20.01
CA ASP A 427 34.77 28.88 19.42
C ASP A 427 35.23 28.69 17.97
N GLU A 428 35.99 27.63 17.69
CA GLU A 428 36.53 27.31 16.36
C GLU A 428 35.46 26.85 15.36
N SER A 429 34.34 26.30 15.84
CA SER A 429 33.29 25.76 14.96
C SER A 429 32.69 26.82 14.03
N ARG A 430 32.75 26.55 12.72
CA ARG A 430 32.19 27.41 11.65
C ARG A 430 30.83 26.94 11.12
N THR A 431 30.39 25.76 11.53
CA THR A 431 29.15 25.13 11.03
C THR A 431 28.32 24.56 12.17
N CYS A 432 27.00 24.64 12.05
CA CYS A 432 26.06 24.06 13.00
C CYS A 432 26.15 22.52 13.01
N PHE A 433 26.33 21.89 14.18
CA PHE A 433 26.44 20.42 14.25
C PHE A 433 25.13 19.69 13.88
N ILE A 434 23.97 20.37 14.00
CA ILE A 434 22.64 19.80 13.74
C ILE A 434 22.34 19.78 12.25
N CYS A 435 22.41 20.95 11.60
CA CYS A 435 22.02 21.13 10.20
C CYS A 435 23.21 21.14 9.23
N GLN A 436 24.43 21.24 9.75
CA GLN A 436 25.70 21.27 9.01
C GLN A 436 25.87 22.47 8.06
N ASN A 437 25.00 23.48 8.17
CA ASN A 437 25.16 24.74 7.44
C ASN A 437 26.12 25.69 8.20
N PRO A 438 26.80 26.60 7.51
CA PRO A 438 27.62 27.64 8.13
C PRO A 438 26.84 28.50 9.13
N PHE A 439 27.54 29.09 10.09
CA PHE A 439 27.01 30.19 10.89
C PHE A 439 27.10 31.47 10.08
N ASP A 440 25.99 32.19 9.97
CA ASP A 440 25.97 33.50 9.35
C ASP A 440 26.52 34.54 10.34
N ASN A 441 27.18 35.58 9.83
CA ASN A 441 27.62 36.72 10.64
C ASN A 441 26.45 37.64 11.05
N ASP A 442 25.22 37.33 10.61
CA ASP A 442 24.04 38.16 10.80
C ASP A 442 23.21 37.71 12.02
N SER A 443 22.71 38.67 12.79
CA SER A 443 22.20 38.51 14.17
C SER A 443 20.91 37.70 14.33
N THR A 444 20.25 37.31 13.23
CA THR A 444 18.89 36.76 13.26
C THR A 444 18.81 35.30 13.71
N ASN A 445 19.92 34.54 13.63
CA ASN A 445 19.99 33.14 14.05
C ASN A 445 21.36 32.79 14.63
N PRO A 446 21.67 33.29 15.85
CA PRO A 446 23.02 33.25 16.40
C PRO A 446 23.49 31.83 16.70
N LYS A 447 24.82 31.69 16.78
CA LYS A 447 25.50 30.49 17.28
C LYS A 447 25.25 30.34 18.78
N VAL A 448 24.79 29.17 19.20
CA VAL A 448 24.46 28.82 20.58
C VAL A 448 25.06 27.46 20.97
N LYS A 449 25.13 27.19 22.27
CA LYS A 449 25.59 25.91 22.83
C LYS A 449 24.40 24.96 23.01
N ASP A 450 24.33 23.89 22.23
CA ASP A 450 23.32 22.83 22.42
C ASP A 450 23.81 21.81 23.45
N HIS A 451 22.89 21.28 24.24
CA HIS A 451 23.19 20.28 25.25
C HIS A 451 22.09 19.22 25.35
N CYS A 452 22.44 18.09 25.94
CA CYS A 452 21.53 16.99 26.18
C CYS A 452 20.65 17.25 27.41
N HIS A 453 19.35 17.49 27.21
CA HIS A 453 18.40 17.74 28.29
C HIS A 453 18.24 16.59 29.32
N ILE A 454 18.73 15.39 29.01
CA ILE A 454 18.74 14.23 29.94
C ILE A 454 20.01 14.17 30.78
N THR A 455 21.16 14.55 30.22
CA THR A 455 22.47 14.36 30.87
C THR A 455 23.15 15.67 31.28
N GLY A 456 22.73 16.82 30.75
CA GLY A 456 23.41 18.11 30.91
C GLY A 456 24.61 18.32 29.97
N LYS A 457 25.14 17.26 29.36
CA LYS A 457 26.37 17.31 28.54
C LYS A 457 26.22 18.13 27.26
N TYR A 458 27.26 18.90 26.93
CA TYR A 458 27.37 19.65 25.68
C TYR A 458 27.39 18.72 24.46
N ARG A 459 26.74 19.13 23.38
CA ARG A 459 26.65 18.35 22.12
C ARG A 459 27.34 19.02 20.95
N GLY A 460 27.35 20.35 20.91
CA GLY A 460 27.96 21.09 19.82
C GLY A 460 27.40 22.49 19.62
N SER A 461 28.06 23.24 18.73
CA SER A 461 27.63 24.57 18.30
C SER A 461 26.45 24.46 17.35
N ALA A 462 25.32 25.08 17.67
CA ALA A 462 24.11 25.05 16.86
C ALA A 462 23.61 26.45 16.51
N HIS A 463 22.80 26.56 15.46
CA HIS A 463 21.95 27.72 15.27
C HIS A 463 20.89 27.76 16.37
N ALA A 464 20.52 28.95 16.86
CA ALA A 464 19.47 29.12 17.86
C ALA A 464 18.16 28.42 17.47
N THR A 465 17.73 28.55 16.21
CA THR A 465 16.53 27.88 15.69
C THR A 465 16.68 26.36 15.61
N CYS A 466 17.85 25.86 15.24
CA CYS A 466 18.12 24.42 15.19
C CYS A 466 18.05 23.81 16.60
N ASN A 467 18.72 24.45 17.57
CA ASN A 467 18.71 24.06 18.98
C ASN A 467 17.26 23.97 19.53
N LEU A 468 16.43 25.01 19.30
CA LEU A 468 15.03 25.02 19.75
C LEU A 468 14.17 23.89 19.16
N ASN A 469 14.50 23.43 17.95
CA ASN A 469 13.77 22.36 17.27
C ASN A 469 14.34 20.96 17.53
N TYR A 470 15.56 20.86 18.08
CA TYR A 470 16.26 19.61 18.38
C TYR A 470 15.88 19.06 19.76
N LYS A 471 14.59 18.79 19.94
CA LYS A 471 14.00 18.36 21.21
C LYS A 471 13.58 16.90 21.21
N ILE A 472 13.59 16.32 22.42
CA ILE A 472 13.08 14.99 22.69
C ILE A 472 11.60 14.93 22.27
N PRO A 473 11.20 13.92 21.47
CA PRO A 473 9.83 13.85 21.02
C PRO A 473 8.89 13.39 22.14
N ASN A 474 7.62 13.76 22.04
CA ASN A 474 6.57 13.42 23.00
C ASN A 474 5.99 12.00 22.80
N PHE A 475 6.85 11.01 22.51
CA PHE A 475 6.43 9.61 22.41
C PHE A 475 7.52 8.65 22.90
N ILE A 476 7.10 7.48 23.38
CA ILE A 476 7.97 6.33 23.64
C ILE A 476 7.58 5.21 22.67
N PRO A 477 8.54 4.67 21.88
CA PRO A 477 8.29 3.53 21.01
C PRO A 477 8.15 2.24 21.82
N VAL A 478 7.14 1.43 21.47
CA VAL A 478 6.90 0.07 21.96
C VAL A 478 7.05 -0.87 20.78
N VAL A 479 8.10 -1.68 20.80
CA VAL A 479 8.56 -2.52 19.69
C VAL A 479 8.15 -3.97 19.94
N PHE A 480 7.40 -4.51 18.98
CA PHE A 480 7.06 -5.93 18.89
C PHE A 480 7.65 -6.52 17.60
N HIS A 481 7.79 -7.83 17.53
CA HIS A 481 8.21 -8.51 16.30
C HIS A 481 7.02 -9.16 15.61
N ASN A 482 6.56 -8.61 14.48
CA ASN A 482 5.33 -8.97 13.78
C ASN A 482 4.03 -8.44 14.44
N LEU A 483 4.11 -7.26 15.05
CA LEU A 483 2.98 -6.53 15.66
C LEU A 483 1.73 -6.50 14.77
N SER A 484 1.90 -6.06 13.52
CA SER A 484 0.78 -5.85 12.58
C SER A 484 0.09 -7.15 12.18
N GLY A 485 0.78 -8.28 12.34
CA GLY A 485 0.33 -9.60 11.90
C GLY A 485 -0.29 -10.43 13.00
N TYR A 486 0.09 -10.19 14.27
CA TYR A 486 -0.31 -11.02 15.41
C TYR A 486 -0.59 -10.18 16.66
N ASP A 487 0.43 -9.71 17.39
CA ASP A 487 0.29 -9.20 18.77
C ASP A 487 -0.69 -8.05 18.94
N SER A 488 -0.76 -7.13 17.96
CA SER A 488 -1.69 -6.00 18.05
C SER A 488 -3.14 -6.45 18.22
N HIS A 489 -3.52 -7.58 17.62
CA HIS A 489 -4.88 -8.10 17.75
C HIS A 489 -5.20 -8.55 19.19
N LEU A 490 -4.20 -8.97 19.97
CA LEU A 490 -4.38 -9.43 21.35
C LEU A 490 -4.78 -8.33 22.33
N PHE A 491 -4.35 -7.08 22.10
CA PHE A 491 -4.55 -5.99 23.07
C PHE A 491 -5.16 -4.71 22.51
N VAL A 492 -5.34 -4.55 21.20
CA VAL A 492 -5.88 -3.30 20.61
C VAL A 492 -7.25 -2.94 21.20
N LYS A 493 -8.10 -3.92 21.52
CA LYS A 493 -9.41 -3.70 22.17
C LYS A 493 -9.27 -2.94 23.51
N GLU A 494 -8.22 -3.23 24.27
CA GLU A 494 -7.93 -2.65 25.58
C GLU A 494 -7.46 -1.18 25.50
N LEU A 495 -7.03 -0.70 24.33
CA LEU A 495 -6.71 0.72 24.14
C LEU A 495 -7.93 1.62 24.28
N GLY A 496 -9.14 1.05 24.14
CA GLY A 496 -10.41 1.72 24.36
C GLY A 496 -10.89 1.76 25.81
N ALA A 497 -10.10 1.29 26.78
CA ALA A 497 -10.48 1.29 28.19
C ALA A 497 -10.66 2.71 28.77
N ASP A 498 -10.02 3.72 28.17
CA ASP A 498 -10.18 5.13 28.51
C ASP A 498 -10.60 5.98 27.29
N THR A 499 -11.01 7.23 27.53
CA THR A 499 -11.53 8.16 26.51
C THR A 499 -10.45 8.99 25.78
N GLU A 500 -9.18 8.66 25.94
CA GLU A 500 -8.06 9.34 25.28
C GLU A 500 -7.85 8.89 23.83
N ASP A 501 -7.33 9.82 23.01
CA ASP A 501 -7.20 9.65 21.56
C ASP A 501 -6.24 8.51 21.16
N ILE A 502 -6.56 7.84 20.05
CA ILE A 502 -5.69 6.86 19.40
C ILE A 502 -5.38 7.32 17.98
N ASP A 503 -4.11 7.58 17.69
CA ASP A 503 -3.64 7.84 16.34
C ASP A 503 -3.37 6.51 15.62
N VAL A 504 -3.73 6.39 14.33
CA VAL A 504 -3.52 5.16 13.57
C VAL A 504 -3.06 5.45 12.14
N ILE A 505 -2.13 4.63 11.64
CA ILE A 505 -1.76 4.56 10.22
C ILE A 505 -2.21 3.19 9.68
N PRO A 506 -3.38 3.11 9.02
CA PRO A 506 -4.00 1.83 8.65
C PRO A 506 -3.45 1.25 7.34
N THR A 507 -3.42 -0.09 7.26
CA THR A 507 -3.34 -0.86 6.00
C THR A 507 -4.71 -1.44 5.65
N SER A 508 -5.40 -1.99 6.65
CA SER A 508 -6.82 -2.39 6.58
C SER A 508 -7.57 -1.84 7.80
N THR A 509 -8.82 -2.24 7.98
CA THR A 509 -9.62 -1.88 9.15
C THR A 509 -9.04 -2.48 10.43
N GLU A 510 -8.33 -3.61 10.37
CA GLU A 510 -7.77 -4.31 11.54
C GLU A 510 -6.23 -4.40 11.54
N LYS A 511 -5.55 -4.16 10.41
CA LYS A 511 -4.08 -4.17 10.32
C LYS A 511 -3.53 -2.77 10.19
N TYR A 512 -2.63 -2.41 11.10
CA TYR A 512 -2.05 -1.06 11.21
C TYR A 512 -0.55 -1.10 10.99
N ILE A 513 0.01 -0.13 10.25
CA ILE A 513 1.47 0.07 10.15
C ILE A 513 2.01 0.48 11.52
N THR A 514 1.29 1.36 12.19
CA THR A 514 1.56 1.83 13.55
C THR A 514 0.27 2.42 14.12
N PHE A 515 0.17 2.44 15.44
CA PHE A 515 -0.83 3.21 16.16
C PHE A 515 -0.18 3.81 17.41
N SER A 516 -0.76 4.87 17.97
CA SER A 516 -0.24 5.52 19.16
C SER A 516 -1.36 5.85 20.12
N LYS A 517 -1.24 5.37 21.37
CA LYS A 517 -2.16 5.73 22.45
C LYS A 517 -1.67 7.02 23.12
N ARG A 518 -2.53 8.02 23.20
CA ARG A 518 -2.26 9.24 23.95
C ARG A 518 -2.53 8.99 25.44
N VAL A 519 -1.59 9.40 26.29
CA VAL A 519 -1.65 9.24 27.75
C VAL A 519 -1.47 10.61 28.40
N LEU A 520 -2.38 10.97 29.31
CA LEU A 520 -2.25 12.14 30.16
C LEU A 520 -1.15 11.87 31.19
N VAL A 521 -0.10 12.68 31.19
CA VAL A 521 1.06 12.51 32.09
C VAL A 521 1.13 13.55 33.19
N ASP A 522 0.57 14.74 32.94
CA ASP A 522 0.62 15.87 33.88
C ASP A 522 -0.50 16.89 33.62
N GLU A 523 -0.85 17.66 34.63
CA GLU A 523 -1.87 18.70 34.60
C GLU A 523 -1.41 19.88 35.46
N VAL A 524 -1.17 21.03 34.80
CA VAL A 524 -0.60 22.22 35.43
C VAL A 524 -1.65 23.33 35.48
N ASP A 525 -1.85 23.95 36.64
CA ASP A 525 -2.70 25.12 36.78
C ASP A 525 -2.00 26.36 36.21
N LEU A 526 -2.63 27.01 35.23
CA LEU A 526 -2.16 28.28 34.68
C LEU A 526 -2.67 29.44 35.53
N GLU A 527 -1.91 30.53 35.60
CA GLU A 527 -2.29 31.80 36.25
C GLU A 527 -3.66 32.33 35.78
N SER A 528 -4.10 31.96 34.57
CA SER A 528 -5.42 32.30 34.04
C SER A 528 -6.59 31.49 34.62
N GLY A 529 -6.37 30.66 35.65
CA GLY A 529 -7.34 29.72 36.21
C GLY A 529 -7.72 28.56 35.28
N LYS A 530 -6.92 28.31 34.23
CA LYS A 530 -7.14 27.22 33.27
C LYS A 530 -6.12 26.12 33.50
N LYS A 531 -6.53 24.87 33.36
CA LYS A 531 -5.62 23.73 33.47
C LYS A 531 -4.98 23.38 32.13
N GLU A 532 -3.65 23.33 32.09
CA GLU A 532 -2.89 22.84 30.95
C GLU A 532 -2.60 21.34 31.11
N ARG A 533 -3.21 20.52 30.25
CA ARG A 533 -3.02 19.06 30.24
C ARG A 533 -1.84 18.68 29.34
N LYS A 534 -0.80 18.03 29.88
CA LYS A 534 0.36 17.52 29.15
C LYS A 534 0.19 16.05 28.81
N TYR A 535 0.61 15.66 27.60
CA TYR A 535 0.42 14.31 27.09
C TYR A 535 1.68 13.75 26.46
N MET A 536 1.86 12.44 26.63
CA MET A 536 2.80 11.63 25.87
C MET A 536 2.07 10.56 25.06
N LYS A 537 2.78 9.96 24.09
CA LYS A 537 2.24 8.88 23.26
C LYS A 537 3.03 7.59 23.45
N LEU A 538 2.35 6.48 23.67
CA LEU A 538 2.91 5.13 23.47
C LEU A 538 2.75 4.79 21.99
N ARG A 539 3.85 4.75 21.23
CA ARG A 539 3.85 4.47 19.78
C ARG A 539 4.23 3.02 19.54
N PHE A 540 3.29 2.21 19.06
CA PHE A 540 3.54 0.81 18.77
C PHE A 540 4.17 0.65 17.38
N ILE A 541 5.30 -0.08 17.32
CA ILE A 541 6.15 -0.24 16.16
C ILE A 541 6.38 -1.74 15.91
N ASP A 542 6.33 -2.12 14.64
CA ASP A 542 6.61 -3.48 14.19
C ASP A 542 8.05 -3.59 13.69
N SER A 543 8.91 -4.28 14.45
CA SER A 543 10.32 -4.51 14.03
C SER A 543 10.43 -5.35 12.75
N PHE A 544 9.43 -6.18 12.42
CA PHE A 544 9.43 -6.98 11.19
C PHE A 544 9.32 -6.11 9.93
N ARG A 545 8.78 -4.89 10.05
CA ARG A 545 8.78 -3.88 8.96
C ARG A 545 10.14 -3.26 8.71
N PHE A 546 11.09 -3.49 9.61
CA PHE A 546 12.48 -3.11 9.44
C PHE A 546 13.36 -4.28 9.02
N MET A 547 13.14 -5.42 9.67
CA MET A 547 13.95 -6.62 9.61
C MET A 547 13.03 -7.81 9.28
N PRO A 548 12.69 -8.03 7.99
CA PRO A 548 11.64 -8.96 7.57
C PRO A 548 12.12 -10.42 7.61
N THR A 549 12.53 -10.89 8.77
CA THR A 549 13.08 -12.22 9.04
C THR A 549 12.74 -12.62 10.48
N SER A 550 12.62 -13.92 10.77
CA SER A 550 12.27 -14.39 12.11
C SER A 550 13.30 -13.97 13.16
N LEU A 551 12.81 -13.72 14.39
CA LEU A 551 13.67 -13.42 15.54
C LEU A 551 14.74 -14.49 15.79
N ASP A 552 14.42 -15.77 15.55
CA ASP A 552 15.39 -16.87 15.63
C ASP A 552 16.63 -16.64 14.74
N LYS A 553 16.39 -16.32 13.46
CA LYS A 553 17.47 -16.03 12.51
C LYS A 553 18.19 -14.73 12.84
N LEU A 554 17.48 -13.72 13.35
CA LEU A 554 18.09 -12.43 13.72
C LEU A 554 19.01 -12.59 14.94
N SER A 555 18.56 -13.29 15.99
CA SER A 555 19.34 -13.55 17.20
C SER A 555 20.56 -14.42 16.94
N THR A 556 20.45 -15.42 16.05
CA THR A 556 21.58 -16.27 15.66
C THR A 556 22.71 -15.50 14.95
N ASN A 557 22.40 -14.35 14.33
CA ASN A 557 23.40 -13.50 13.68
C ASN A 557 24.20 -12.61 14.65
N LEU A 558 23.78 -12.48 15.91
CA LEU A 558 24.47 -11.65 16.90
C LEU A 558 25.64 -12.41 17.52
N THR A 559 26.76 -11.74 17.82
CA THR A 559 27.87 -12.28 18.62
C THR A 559 27.53 -12.33 20.12
N SER A 560 28.40 -12.91 20.96
CA SER A 560 28.17 -12.96 22.42
C SER A 560 28.17 -11.56 23.05
N GLU A 561 28.97 -10.66 22.49
CA GLU A 561 29.12 -9.27 22.93
C GLU A 561 27.92 -8.42 22.51
N GLN A 562 27.32 -8.74 21.36
CA GLN A 562 26.12 -8.07 20.87
C GLN A 562 24.85 -8.46 21.65
N CYS A 563 24.86 -9.56 22.39
CA CYS A 563 23.78 -10.01 23.27
C CYS A 563 23.92 -9.41 24.68
N ALA A 564 23.97 -8.07 24.75
CA ALA A 564 24.25 -7.33 25.97
C ALA A 564 23.07 -7.34 26.96
N GLU A 565 21.84 -7.20 26.48
CA GLU A 565 20.64 -7.13 27.31
C GLU A 565 20.36 -8.47 27.96
N ILE A 566 20.34 -9.57 27.21
CA ILE A 566 20.09 -10.89 27.79
C ILE A 566 21.16 -11.32 28.81
N ARG A 567 22.44 -10.97 28.55
CA ARG A 567 23.56 -11.26 29.46
C ARG A 567 23.40 -10.59 30.83
N LYS A 568 22.78 -9.42 30.92
CA LYS A 568 22.53 -8.73 32.21
C LYS A 568 21.61 -9.53 33.13
N PHE A 569 20.63 -10.22 32.56
CA PHE A 569 19.67 -11.04 33.33
C PHE A 569 20.17 -12.46 33.58
N PHE A 570 21.09 -12.95 32.74
CA PHE A 570 21.66 -14.29 32.83
C PHE A 570 23.19 -14.19 32.74
N ASN A 571 23.83 -13.82 33.84
CA ASN A 571 25.28 -13.57 33.91
C ASN A 571 26.13 -14.84 33.92
N ASP A 572 25.56 -15.96 34.39
CA ASP A 572 26.22 -17.27 34.34
C ASP A 572 26.47 -17.70 32.88
N SER A 573 27.71 -18.04 32.56
CA SER A 573 28.13 -18.35 31.18
C SER A 573 27.35 -19.51 30.60
N ASN A 574 27.08 -20.56 31.38
CA ASN A 574 26.34 -21.73 30.91
C ASN A 574 24.87 -21.38 30.62
N LYS A 575 24.21 -20.65 31.53
CA LYS A 575 22.83 -20.16 31.35
C LYS A 575 22.69 -19.21 30.16
N PHE A 576 23.63 -18.26 30.01
CA PHE A 576 23.66 -17.34 28.89
C PHE A 576 23.76 -18.06 27.54
N GLN A 577 24.69 -19.02 27.41
CA GLN A 577 24.86 -19.75 26.14
C GLN A 577 23.63 -20.57 25.77
N LEU A 578 22.86 -21.07 26.75
CA LEU A 578 21.61 -21.79 26.50
C LEU A 578 20.48 -20.88 25.97
N LEU A 579 20.40 -19.65 26.46
CA LEU A 579 19.31 -18.70 26.16
C LEU A 579 19.63 -17.70 25.04
N ARG A 580 20.87 -17.62 24.56
CA ARG A 580 21.26 -16.74 23.45
C ARG A 580 20.59 -17.08 22.11
N LYS A 581 19.98 -18.27 21.99
CA LYS A 581 19.19 -18.69 20.83
C LYS A 581 17.72 -18.76 21.22
N LYS A 582 16.83 -18.41 20.28
CA LYS A 582 15.37 -18.53 20.48
C LYS A 582 15.02 -19.93 20.98
N GLY A 583 14.17 -19.99 22.02
CA GLY A 583 13.71 -21.25 22.61
C GLY A 583 12.73 -22.00 21.70
N CYS A 584 12.30 -23.19 22.14
CA CYS A 584 11.18 -23.90 21.51
C CYS A 584 10.04 -24.00 22.52
N PHE A 585 8.81 -23.72 22.09
CA PHE A 585 7.62 -23.80 22.95
C PHE A 585 6.55 -24.69 22.31
N PRO A 586 5.86 -25.57 23.07
CA PRO A 586 4.91 -26.52 22.52
C PRO A 586 3.53 -25.86 22.31
N TYR A 587 3.43 -24.92 21.36
CA TYR A 587 2.23 -24.12 21.12
C TYR A 587 0.94 -24.93 20.93
N SER A 588 0.97 -25.93 20.06
CA SER A 588 -0.20 -26.78 19.76
C SER A 588 -0.60 -27.66 20.95
N TYR A 589 0.31 -27.89 21.90
CA TYR A 589 -0.01 -28.61 23.13
C TYR A 589 -0.74 -27.71 24.14
N VAL A 590 -0.38 -26.43 24.25
CA VAL A 590 -0.92 -25.50 25.26
C VAL A 590 -2.27 -24.91 24.79
N ASP A 591 -3.32 -25.72 24.93
CA ASP A 591 -4.70 -25.39 24.55
C ASP A 591 -5.60 -24.89 25.70
N CYS A 592 -5.13 -24.96 26.94
CA CYS A 592 -5.82 -24.43 28.12
C CYS A 592 -4.83 -24.02 29.24
N MET A 593 -5.29 -23.19 30.18
CA MET A 593 -4.45 -22.67 31.28
C MET A 593 -3.89 -23.78 32.17
N SER A 594 -4.66 -24.83 32.46
CA SER A 594 -4.23 -25.89 33.39
C SER A 594 -3.00 -26.66 32.91
N LYS A 595 -2.73 -26.66 31.60
CA LYS A 595 -1.49 -27.27 31.06
C LYS A 595 -0.23 -26.54 31.52
N LEU A 596 -0.34 -25.26 31.88
CA LEU A 596 0.77 -24.49 32.43
C LEU A 596 1.12 -24.92 33.87
N ASP A 597 0.22 -25.65 34.55
CA ASP A 597 0.46 -26.18 35.90
C ASP A 597 1.09 -27.58 35.90
N GLU A 598 1.26 -28.18 34.71
CA GLU A 598 1.93 -29.49 34.56
C GLU A 598 3.38 -29.43 35.04
N LYS A 599 3.79 -30.44 35.82
CA LYS A 599 5.09 -30.50 36.49
C LYS A 599 6.18 -31.20 35.68
N ASP A 600 5.81 -31.83 34.57
CA ASP A 600 6.71 -32.54 33.68
C ASP A 600 6.78 -31.83 32.34
N ILE A 601 7.95 -31.89 31.71
CA ILE A 601 8.12 -31.33 30.37
C ILE A 601 7.41 -32.22 29.35
N PRO A 602 6.62 -31.66 28.40
CA PRO A 602 5.93 -32.47 27.40
C PRO A 602 6.90 -33.32 26.59
N SER A 603 6.44 -34.48 26.13
CA SER A 603 7.25 -35.36 25.28
C SER A 603 7.59 -34.70 23.94
N HIS A 604 8.64 -35.18 23.27
CA HIS A 604 9.11 -34.66 21.98
C HIS A 604 8.00 -34.55 20.92
N THR A 605 7.07 -35.51 20.90
CA THR A 605 5.94 -35.52 19.94
C THR A 605 4.96 -34.36 20.14
N LYS A 606 4.87 -33.82 21.37
CA LYS A 606 4.02 -32.66 21.71
C LYS A 606 4.61 -31.32 21.30
N PHE A 607 5.87 -31.28 20.86
CA PHE A 607 6.53 -30.11 20.27
C PHE A 607 6.39 -30.05 18.74
N TYR A 608 5.38 -30.72 18.17
CA TYR A 608 5.08 -30.58 16.74
C TYR A 608 4.61 -29.16 16.41
N ASN A 609 5.15 -28.57 15.35
CA ASN A 609 4.79 -27.24 14.90
C ASN A 609 3.84 -27.33 13.70
N ASP A 610 2.55 -27.03 13.91
CA ASP A 610 1.54 -27.11 12.84
C ASP A 610 1.85 -26.17 11.67
N MET A 611 2.47 -25.02 11.92
CA MET A 611 2.76 -24.01 10.90
C MET A 611 3.91 -24.40 9.97
N THR A 612 4.87 -25.20 10.46
CA THR A 612 5.96 -25.77 9.64
C THR A 612 5.68 -27.22 9.24
N GLN A 613 4.70 -27.86 9.88
CA GLN A 613 4.37 -29.28 9.77
C GLN A 613 5.57 -30.19 10.07
N GLU A 614 6.38 -29.84 11.07
CA GLU A 614 7.61 -30.55 11.44
C GLU A 614 7.69 -30.68 12.97
N HIS A 615 8.27 -31.79 13.44
CA HIS A 615 8.75 -31.89 14.82
C HIS A 615 10.01 -31.04 14.98
N ILE A 616 10.24 -30.51 16.18
CA ILE A 616 11.56 -29.96 16.53
C ILE A 616 12.62 -31.06 16.41
N SER A 617 13.87 -30.68 16.20
CA SER A 617 14.97 -31.66 16.17
C SER A 617 15.19 -32.31 17.54
N ARG A 618 15.83 -33.48 17.55
CA ARG A 618 16.19 -34.18 18.79
C ARG A 618 17.12 -33.33 19.66
N ASP A 619 18.12 -32.69 19.04
CA ASP A 619 19.06 -31.79 19.71
C ASP A 619 18.36 -30.57 20.34
N GLU A 620 17.35 -30.00 19.66
CA GLU A 620 16.54 -28.92 20.22
C GLU A 620 15.72 -29.39 21.41
N TYR A 621 15.13 -30.58 21.36
CA TYR A 621 14.39 -31.14 22.48
C TYR A 621 15.31 -31.44 23.68
N GLU A 622 16.48 -31.99 23.45
CA GLU A 622 17.50 -32.19 24.49
C GLU A 622 17.93 -30.85 25.11
N ARG A 623 18.05 -29.79 24.31
CA ARG A 623 18.29 -28.43 24.82
C ARG A 623 17.12 -27.93 25.67
N VAL A 624 15.88 -28.17 25.27
CA VAL A 624 14.67 -27.80 26.02
C VAL A 624 14.66 -28.49 27.39
N VAL A 625 14.93 -29.80 27.44
CA VAL A 625 15.07 -30.57 28.69
C VAL A 625 16.23 -30.03 29.55
N ARG A 626 17.36 -29.68 28.93
CA ARG A 626 18.49 -29.08 29.64
C ARG A 626 18.15 -27.71 30.23
N ILE A 627 17.43 -26.86 29.50
CA ILE A 627 16.96 -25.56 30.00
C ILE A 627 16.03 -25.77 31.20
N TRP A 628 15.05 -26.66 31.07
CA TRP A 628 14.15 -27.01 32.17
C TRP A 628 14.90 -27.35 33.47
N ASN A 629 15.90 -28.22 33.36
CA ASN A 629 16.71 -28.67 34.50
C ASN A 629 17.63 -27.57 35.05
N VAL A 630 18.37 -26.87 34.19
CA VAL A 630 19.35 -25.83 34.60
C VAL A 630 18.68 -24.62 35.26
N PHE A 631 17.45 -24.30 34.83
CA PHE A 631 16.67 -23.19 35.36
C PHE A 631 15.69 -23.62 36.47
N ASN A 632 15.69 -24.90 36.85
CA ASN A 632 14.83 -25.47 37.90
C ASN A 632 13.33 -25.13 37.68
N CYS A 633 12.86 -25.23 36.43
CA CYS A 633 11.45 -25.03 36.10
C CYS A 633 10.60 -26.07 36.84
N LYS A 634 9.61 -25.62 37.63
CA LYS A 634 8.73 -26.53 38.39
C LYS A 634 7.46 -26.87 37.63
N THR A 635 7.02 -25.96 36.76
CA THR A 635 5.86 -26.16 35.89
C THR A 635 6.12 -25.69 34.47
N LEU A 636 5.26 -26.12 33.53
CA LEU A 636 5.30 -25.64 32.14
C LEU A 636 5.11 -24.12 32.04
N GLY A 637 4.37 -23.54 32.98
CA GLY A 637 4.28 -22.10 33.17
C GLY A 637 5.63 -21.45 33.44
N ASP A 638 6.44 -21.99 34.37
CA ASP A 638 7.76 -21.42 34.67
C ASP A 638 8.68 -21.43 33.42
N TYR A 639 8.58 -22.49 32.62
CA TYR A 639 9.28 -22.58 31.34
C TYR A 639 8.75 -21.56 30.32
N SER A 640 7.43 -21.35 30.25
CA SER A 640 6.80 -20.32 29.42
C SER A 640 7.29 -18.91 29.78
N ASP A 641 7.32 -18.56 31.06
CA ASP A 641 7.77 -17.24 31.51
C ASP A 641 9.24 -17.01 31.13
N LEU A 642 10.08 -18.03 31.27
CA LEU A 642 11.49 -17.98 30.85
C LEU A 642 11.63 -17.82 29.33
N TYR A 643 10.83 -18.56 28.57
CA TYR A 643 10.79 -18.49 27.11
C TYR A 643 10.42 -17.07 26.64
N LEU A 644 9.32 -16.52 27.15
CA LEU A 644 8.83 -15.19 26.81
C LEU A 644 9.81 -14.09 27.23
N LYS A 645 10.40 -14.20 28.42
CA LYS A 645 11.47 -13.31 28.89
C LYS A 645 12.67 -13.31 27.94
N THR A 646 13.08 -14.49 27.49
CA THR A 646 14.20 -14.65 26.56
C THR A 646 13.89 -14.01 25.21
N ASP A 647 12.69 -14.22 24.67
CA ASP A 647 12.27 -13.63 23.40
C ASP A 647 12.29 -12.10 23.42
N VAL A 648 11.77 -11.47 24.49
CA VAL A 648 11.79 -10.01 24.65
C VAL A 648 13.21 -9.46 24.76
N LEU A 649 14.09 -10.13 25.51
CA LEU A 649 15.48 -9.69 25.67
C LEU A 649 16.29 -9.87 24.38
N LEU A 650 16.07 -10.96 23.63
CA LEU A 650 16.67 -11.15 22.31
C LEU A 650 16.17 -10.10 21.31
N LEU A 651 14.87 -9.76 21.35
CA LEU A 651 14.33 -8.67 20.52
C LEU A 651 14.99 -7.32 20.87
N ALA A 652 15.20 -7.05 22.16
CA ALA A 652 15.91 -5.87 22.61
C ALA A 652 17.34 -5.84 22.06
N ASP A 653 18.10 -6.92 22.20
CA ASP A 653 19.45 -7.03 21.66
C ASP A 653 19.49 -6.80 20.13
N VAL A 654 18.64 -7.51 19.38
CA VAL A 654 18.54 -7.37 17.92
C VAL A 654 18.25 -5.92 17.52
N PHE A 655 17.25 -5.30 18.13
CA PHE A 655 16.83 -3.96 17.74
C PHE A 655 17.81 -2.87 18.24
N GLN A 656 18.46 -3.04 19.38
CA GLN A 656 19.49 -2.09 19.85
C GLN A 656 20.74 -2.14 18.95
N ASN A 657 21.19 -3.33 18.53
CA ASN A 657 22.25 -3.45 17.53
C ASN A 657 21.84 -2.80 16.20
N PHE A 658 20.58 -2.98 15.79
CA PHE A 658 20.03 -2.32 14.61
C PHE A 658 20.01 -0.78 14.72
N ARG A 659 19.66 -0.24 15.89
CA ARG A 659 19.71 1.22 16.17
C ARG A 659 21.14 1.74 16.06
N SER A 660 22.10 1.04 16.69
CA SER A 660 23.53 1.38 16.62
C SER A 660 24.05 1.35 15.19
N LEU A 661 23.69 0.34 14.39
CA LEU A 661 24.02 0.27 12.97
C LEU A 661 23.48 1.49 12.21
N CYS A 662 22.21 1.85 12.41
CA CYS A 662 21.61 2.99 11.73
C CYS A 662 22.26 4.32 12.13
N MET A 663 22.60 4.48 13.41
CA MET A 663 23.32 5.65 13.90
C MET A 663 24.73 5.74 13.32
N ASN A 664 25.47 4.64 13.30
CA ASN A 664 26.86 4.63 12.82
C ASN A 664 26.95 4.87 11.30
N VAL A 665 26.02 4.32 10.51
CA VAL A 665 26.09 4.40 9.05
C VAL A 665 25.38 5.63 8.49
N TYR A 666 24.23 6.01 9.06
CA TYR A 666 23.37 7.06 8.51
C TYR A 666 23.19 8.26 9.47
N GLY A 667 23.60 8.14 10.73
CA GLY A 667 23.45 9.17 11.75
C GLY A 667 21.99 9.52 12.04
N VAL A 668 21.09 8.53 11.98
CA VAL A 668 19.68 8.65 12.37
C VAL A 668 19.27 7.44 13.19
N ASP A 669 18.46 7.65 14.23
CA ASP A 669 18.02 6.58 15.13
C ASP A 669 16.76 5.91 14.56
N ALA A 670 16.85 4.61 14.31
CA ALA A 670 15.78 3.79 13.77
C ALA A 670 14.49 3.85 14.60
N ALA A 671 14.59 4.07 15.92
CA ALA A 671 13.44 4.10 16.82
C ALA A 671 12.51 5.32 16.61
N HIS A 672 12.95 6.35 15.85
CA HIS A 672 12.06 7.44 15.42
C HIS A 672 11.12 7.07 14.28
N TYR A 673 11.43 6.00 13.55
CA TYR A 673 10.72 5.59 12.34
C TYR A 673 9.76 4.45 12.64
N VAL A 674 8.85 4.20 11.70
CA VAL A 674 7.87 3.09 11.80
C VAL A 674 8.04 2.05 10.69
N THR A 675 8.87 2.34 9.67
CA THR A 675 9.18 1.45 8.55
C THR A 675 10.56 1.76 7.96
N THR A 676 11.22 0.77 7.35
CA THR A 676 12.49 0.99 6.62
C THR A 676 12.38 2.00 5.48
N PRO A 677 11.32 2.01 4.63
CA PRO A 677 11.15 3.06 3.62
C PRO A 677 11.16 4.49 4.19
N GLY A 678 10.59 4.71 5.38
CA GLY A 678 10.67 6.01 6.04
C GLY A 678 12.08 6.36 6.50
N LEU A 679 12.79 5.39 7.07
CA LEU A 679 14.17 5.51 7.53
C LEU A 679 15.13 5.82 6.37
N THR A 680 15.11 5.00 5.32
CA THR A 680 16.02 5.18 4.17
C THR A 680 15.77 6.46 3.40
N TRP A 681 14.52 6.93 3.30
CA TRP A 681 14.23 8.19 2.62
C TRP A 681 14.92 9.38 3.29
N ASP A 682 14.83 9.46 4.63
CA ASP A 682 15.49 10.51 5.40
C ASP A 682 17.03 10.32 5.39
N ALA A 683 17.52 9.09 5.53
CA ALA A 683 18.95 8.79 5.44
C ALA A 683 19.55 9.19 4.08
N MET A 684 18.85 8.89 2.98
CA MET A 684 19.25 9.25 1.63
C MET A 684 19.25 10.78 1.43
N LEU A 685 18.18 11.48 1.84
CA LEU A 685 18.11 12.94 1.71
C LEU A 685 19.19 13.63 2.54
N LYS A 686 19.51 13.10 3.73
CA LYS A 686 20.57 13.60 4.60
C LYS A 686 21.95 13.38 3.97
N PHE A 687 22.20 12.18 3.45
CA PHE A 687 23.49 11.79 2.88
C PHE A 687 23.79 12.54 1.58
N THR A 688 22.84 12.53 0.63
CA THR A 688 23.02 13.13 -0.70
C THR A 688 22.86 14.65 -0.69
N ARG A 689 22.14 15.20 0.31
CA ARG A 689 21.76 16.63 0.39
C ARG A 689 21.04 17.14 -0.87
N VAL A 690 20.46 16.24 -1.67
CA VAL A 690 19.75 16.57 -2.89
C VAL A 690 18.54 17.47 -2.59
N LYS A 691 18.27 18.39 -3.51
CA LYS A 691 17.09 19.26 -3.50
C LYS A 691 16.21 18.87 -4.67
N LEU A 692 15.13 18.15 -4.41
CA LEU A 692 14.22 17.68 -5.47
C LEU A 692 13.06 18.65 -5.62
N GLU A 693 12.83 19.13 -6.84
CA GLU A 693 11.65 19.91 -7.16
C GLU A 693 10.44 18.98 -7.29
N LEU A 694 9.38 19.24 -6.53
CA LEU A 694 8.10 18.56 -6.66
C LEU A 694 7.25 19.24 -7.74
N LEU A 695 6.54 18.43 -8.52
CA LEU A 695 5.69 18.93 -9.61
C LEU A 695 4.60 19.86 -9.06
N THR A 696 4.50 21.05 -9.65
CA THR A 696 3.49 22.08 -9.33
C THR A 696 2.38 22.13 -10.38
N ASP A 697 2.49 21.34 -11.45
CA ASP A 697 1.54 21.23 -12.55
C ASP A 697 0.86 19.85 -12.53
N MET A 698 -0.47 19.87 -12.56
CA MET A 698 -1.30 18.65 -12.52
C MET A 698 -1.20 17.82 -13.79
N ASP A 699 -1.07 18.46 -14.96
CA ASP A 699 -0.95 17.75 -16.24
C ASP A 699 0.38 16.98 -16.29
N MET A 700 1.46 17.55 -15.74
CA MET A 700 2.75 16.87 -15.61
C MET A 700 2.61 15.65 -14.70
N TYR A 701 1.98 15.84 -13.53
CA TYR A 701 1.76 14.75 -12.58
C TYR A 701 0.94 13.60 -13.19
N HIS A 702 -0.15 13.91 -13.90
CA HIS A 702 -0.97 12.90 -14.58
C HIS A 702 -0.22 12.17 -15.69
N MET A 703 0.55 12.89 -16.51
CA MET A 703 1.39 12.27 -17.55
C MET A 703 2.35 11.25 -16.94
N ILE A 704 3.10 11.64 -15.90
CA ILE A 704 4.04 10.72 -15.22
C ILE A 704 3.29 9.54 -14.59
N LYS A 705 2.19 9.80 -13.89
CA LYS A 705 1.37 8.76 -13.25
C LYS A 705 0.85 7.74 -14.25
N LYS A 706 0.42 8.19 -15.44
CA LYS A 706 -0.03 7.33 -16.55
C LYS A 706 1.13 6.49 -17.12
N GLY A 707 2.34 7.03 -17.14
CA GLY A 707 3.54 6.34 -17.63
C GLY A 707 4.10 5.27 -16.69
N ILE A 708 3.75 5.31 -15.40
CA ILE A 708 4.27 4.37 -14.39
C ILE A 708 3.81 2.93 -14.69
N ARG A 709 4.79 2.07 -15.00
CA ARG A 709 4.59 0.65 -15.31
C ARG A 709 5.69 -0.18 -14.66
N GLY A 710 5.28 -1.15 -13.84
CA GLY A 710 6.18 -2.00 -13.06
C GLY A 710 7.02 -2.97 -13.91
N GLY A 711 7.71 -3.90 -13.25
CA GLY A 711 8.46 -4.97 -13.91
C GLY A 711 7.55 -5.92 -14.69
N VAL A 712 8.05 -6.38 -15.84
CA VAL A 712 7.36 -7.36 -16.69
C VAL A 712 7.47 -8.73 -16.04
N SER A 713 6.36 -9.46 -15.95
CA SER A 713 6.37 -10.86 -15.51
C SER A 713 5.42 -11.68 -16.36
N THR A 714 5.95 -12.61 -17.13
CA THR A 714 5.20 -13.42 -18.08
C THR A 714 5.88 -14.75 -18.36
N CYS A 715 5.09 -15.76 -18.71
CA CYS A 715 5.56 -17.07 -19.14
C CYS A 715 5.43 -17.13 -20.66
N ILE A 716 6.54 -17.22 -21.39
CA ILE A 716 6.59 -17.12 -22.85
C ILE A 716 6.47 -18.50 -23.49
N LYS A 717 7.19 -19.47 -22.95
CA LYS A 717 7.11 -20.88 -23.37
C LYS A 717 6.97 -21.73 -22.12
N ARG A 718 6.03 -22.67 -22.13
CA ARG A 718 5.58 -23.37 -20.91
C ARG A 718 6.41 -24.61 -20.59
N LYS A 719 7.25 -25.07 -21.51
CA LYS A 719 8.09 -26.26 -21.34
C LYS A 719 9.40 -26.10 -22.11
N SER A 720 10.50 -26.54 -21.52
CA SER A 720 11.76 -26.77 -22.23
C SER A 720 12.55 -27.88 -21.55
N CYS A 721 13.20 -28.73 -22.35
CA CYS A 721 14.10 -29.78 -21.90
C CYS A 721 15.49 -29.51 -22.50
N ALA A 722 16.53 -29.55 -21.67
CA ALA A 722 17.90 -29.43 -22.14
C ALA A 722 18.36 -30.74 -22.81
N ASN A 723 19.28 -30.61 -23.77
CA ASN A 723 19.98 -31.72 -24.41
C ASN A 723 21.45 -31.31 -24.61
N ASN A 724 22.33 -31.65 -23.67
CA ASN A 724 23.76 -31.34 -23.75
C ASN A 724 24.56 -32.32 -22.88
N GLU A 725 25.87 -32.40 -23.08
CA GLU A 725 26.76 -33.35 -22.39
C GLU A 725 26.78 -33.25 -20.86
N PHE A 726 26.22 -32.17 -20.28
CA PHE A 726 26.18 -31.95 -18.84
C PHE A 726 24.85 -32.35 -18.20
N VAL A 727 23.91 -32.91 -18.96
CA VAL A 727 22.64 -33.44 -18.44
C VAL A 727 22.51 -34.96 -18.68
N PRO A 728 21.94 -35.74 -17.75
CA PRO A 728 21.61 -37.14 -17.95
C PRO A 728 20.65 -37.33 -19.14
N GLY A 729 20.88 -38.37 -19.94
CA GLY A 729 20.06 -38.66 -21.12
C GLY A 729 20.39 -37.83 -22.36
N TYR A 730 21.59 -37.21 -22.41
CA TYR A 730 22.11 -36.54 -23.61
C TYR A 730 22.08 -37.45 -24.83
N ASP A 731 21.46 -36.96 -25.91
CA ASP A 731 21.44 -37.61 -27.22
C ASP A 731 22.29 -36.80 -28.21
N SER A 732 23.41 -37.38 -28.63
CA SER A 732 24.33 -36.77 -29.60
C SER A 732 23.73 -36.58 -30.99
N ASN A 733 22.62 -37.25 -31.31
CA ASN A 733 21.91 -37.11 -32.59
C ASN A 733 20.93 -35.93 -32.60
N GLN A 734 20.63 -35.37 -31.43
CA GLN A 734 19.77 -34.19 -31.30
C GLN A 734 20.60 -32.91 -31.17
N ALA A 735 20.03 -31.79 -31.60
CA ALA A 735 20.68 -30.49 -31.44
C ALA A 735 20.97 -30.21 -29.96
N LYS A 736 22.14 -29.61 -29.68
CA LYS A 736 22.48 -29.22 -28.32
C LYS A 736 21.61 -28.06 -27.86
N VAL A 737 20.96 -28.24 -26.71
CA VAL A 737 20.06 -27.27 -26.07
C VAL A 737 20.48 -27.08 -24.62
N PHE A 738 20.69 -25.83 -24.23
CA PHE A 738 20.97 -25.42 -22.86
C PHE A 738 19.79 -24.62 -22.30
N ILE A 739 19.51 -24.79 -21.02
CA ILE A 739 18.60 -23.91 -20.27
C ILE A 739 19.44 -23.09 -19.29
N GLN A 740 19.23 -21.78 -19.27
CA GLN A 740 19.98 -20.87 -18.41
C GLN A 740 19.04 -19.98 -17.61
N TYR A 741 19.32 -19.80 -16.31
CA TYR A 741 18.59 -18.88 -15.44
C TYR A 741 19.51 -17.73 -15.05
N LEU A 742 19.23 -16.54 -15.59
CA LEU A 742 19.94 -15.30 -15.30
C LEU A 742 19.11 -14.33 -14.46
N ASP A 743 19.76 -13.59 -13.57
CA ASP A 743 19.17 -12.52 -12.73
C ASP A 743 20.05 -11.26 -12.76
N ALA A 744 19.45 -10.09 -13.02
CA ALA A 744 20.18 -8.83 -13.07
C ALA A 744 20.52 -8.34 -11.66
N THR A 745 21.82 -8.30 -11.34
CA THR A 745 22.30 -7.95 -10.01
C THR A 745 21.90 -6.52 -9.63
N ASN A 746 20.93 -6.38 -8.71
CA ASN A 746 20.44 -5.09 -8.21
C ASN A 746 19.99 -4.14 -9.34
N LEU A 747 19.12 -4.62 -10.25
CA LEU A 747 18.64 -3.91 -11.44
C LEU A 747 18.20 -2.45 -11.18
N TYR A 748 17.33 -2.23 -10.18
CA TYR A 748 16.88 -0.88 -9.85
C TYR A 748 18.00 -0.04 -9.23
N GLY A 749 18.87 -0.64 -8.41
CA GLY A 749 20.05 0.05 -7.89
C GLY A 749 21.01 0.47 -9.00
N ASN A 750 21.15 -0.32 -10.07
CA ASN A 750 21.89 0.09 -11.26
C ASN A 750 21.27 1.36 -11.87
N SER A 751 19.96 1.32 -12.09
CA SER A 751 19.22 2.44 -12.67
C SER A 751 19.24 3.70 -11.78
N MET A 752 19.40 3.53 -10.46
CA MET A 752 19.56 4.66 -9.53
C MET A 752 20.93 5.32 -9.59
N ARG A 753 21.96 4.66 -10.13
CA ARG A 753 23.31 5.24 -10.30
C ARG A 753 23.44 6.09 -11.57
N GLU A 754 22.44 6.02 -12.44
CA GLU A 754 22.32 6.76 -13.69
C GLU A 754 21.88 8.22 -13.46
N TYR A 755 21.84 9.01 -14.52
CA TYR A 755 21.27 10.36 -14.49
C TYR A 755 19.77 10.30 -14.26
N LEU A 756 19.32 10.94 -13.17
CA LEU A 756 17.92 10.99 -12.75
C LEU A 756 17.43 12.44 -12.68
N PRO A 757 16.14 12.71 -12.95
CA PRO A 757 15.58 14.05 -12.88
C PRO A 757 15.72 14.66 -11.48
N VAL A 758 15.91 15.98 -11.40
CA VAL A 758 16.09 16.74 -10.16
C VAL A 758 15.10 17.90 -10.07
N ASP A 759 15.11 18.79 -11.07
CA ASP A 759 14.38 20.06 -11.10
C ASP A 759 14.22 20.58 -12.55
N GLY A 760 13.70 21.80 -12.70
CA GLY A 760 13.63 22.52 -13.99
C GLY A 760 12.51 22.03 -14.92
N PHE A 761 11.45 21.46 -14.35
CA PHE A 761 10.36 20.87 -15.12
C PHE A 761 9.61 21.89 -15.97
N SER A 762 9.59 21.68 -17.28
CA SER A 762 8.94 22.60 -18.23
C SER A 762 8.42 21.87 -19.47
N TRP A 763 7.29 22.34 -20.01
CA TRP A 763 6.75 21.85 -21.28
C TRP A 763 7.51 22.49 -22.44
N LEU A 764 7.88 21.70 -23.44
CA LEU A 764 8.39 22.26 -24.70
C LEU A 764 7.25 22.92 -25.49
N THR A 765 7.58 23.95 -26.27
CA THR A 765 6.64 24.58 -27.20
C THR A 765 6.42 23.70 -28.43
N ARG A 766 5.37 23.94 -29.22
CA ARG A 766 5.15 23.20 -30.47
C ARG A 766 6.32 23.34 -31.45
N ALA A 767 6.86 24.55 -31.58
CA ALA A 767 8.01 24.82 -32.43
C ALA A 767 9.28 24.07 -31.97
N ASP A 768 9.44 23.88 -30.65
CA ASP A 768 10.56 23.08 -30.12
C ASP A 768 10.35 21.58 -30.34
N ILE A 769 9.09 21.09 -30.26
CA ILE A 769 8.74 19.69 -30.52
C ILE A 769 9.01 19.33 -31.98
N GLU A 770 8.68 20.22 -32.92
CA GLU A 770 8.94 20.01 -34.35
C GLU A 770 10.43 19.88 -34.69
N LYS A 771 11.30 20.50 -33.88
CA LYS A 771 12.77 20.42 -34.01
C LYS A 771 13.39 19.34 -33.12
N PHE A 772 12.60 18.64 -32.33
CA PHE A 772 13.10 17.69 -31.35
C PHE A 772 13.49 16.37 -32.03
N ASN A 773 14.76 16.00 -31.90
CA ASN A 773 15.25 14.69 -32.30
C ASN A 773 15.83 13.96 -31.09
N VAL A 774 15.26 12.79 -30.79
CA VAL A 774 15.64 12.02 -29.61
C VAL A 774 17.07 11.46 -29.71
N HIS A 775 17.59 11.26 -30.92
CA HIS A 775 18.91 10.69 -31.15
C HIS A 775 20.06 11.65 -30.83
N ASP A 776 19.79 12.96 -30.83
CA ASP A 776 20.81 14.00 -30.61
C ASP A 776 21.14 14.24 -29.13
N ILE A 777 20.40 13.61 -28.23
CA ILE A 777 20.50 13.83 -26.78
C ILE A 777 21.46 12.81 -26.19
N SER A 778 22.49 13.21 -25.44
CA SER A 778 23.32 12.24 -24.69
C SER A 778 22.56 11.66 -23.49
N ASP A 779 22.81 10.40 -23.15
CA ASP A 779 22.24 9.74 -21.95
C ASP A 779 22.75 10.39 -20.64
N GLU A 780 23.91 11.05 -20.69
CA GLU A 780 24.57 11.76 -19.58
C GLU A 780 24.42 13.28 -19.68
N SER A 781 23.55 13.77 -20.57
CA SER A 781 23.22 15.19 -20.68
C SER A 781 22.67 15.72 -19.36
N ASP A 782 22.99 16.98 -19.01
CA ASP A 782 22.41 17.67 -17.86
C ASP A 782 20.89 17.90 -18.01
N VAL A 783 20.36 17.74 -19.23
CA VAL A 783 18.94 17.87 -19.58
C VAL A 783 18.40 16.53 -20.09
N GLY A 784 17.26 16.11 -19.57
CA GLY A 784 16.51 14.92 -19.99
C GLY A 784 15.06 15.21 -20.35
N TYR A 785 14.39 14.21 -20.92
CA TYR A 785 13.03 14.36 -21.48
C TYR A 785 12.12 13.15 -21.24
N ILE A 786 10.83 13.42 -21.03
CA ILE A 786 9.75 12.43 -21.01
C ILE A 786 8.72 12.83 -22.06
N LEU A 787 8.29 11.88 -22.88
CA LEU A 787 7.45 12.14 -24.05
C LEU A 787 6.14 11.37 -23.96
N GLU A 788 5.05 11.94 -24.49
CA GLU A 788 3.80 11.25 -24.78
C GLU A 788 3.70 11.07 -26.30
N VAL A 789 3.79 9.83 -26.79
CA VAL A 789 3.99 9.50 -28.21
C VAL A 789 3.03 8.44 -28.71
N ASP A 790 2.83 8.41 -30.03
CA ASP A 790 2.24 7.27 -30.73
C ASP A 790 3.36 6.46 -31.41
N LEU A 791 3.34 5.15 -31.23
CA LEU A 791 4.31 4.23 -31.83
C LEU A 791 3.57 3.18 -32.65
N HIS A 792 3.91 3.07 -33.93
CA HIS A 792 3.49 1.95 -34.76
C HIS A 792 4.40 0.75 -34.52
N TYR A 793 3.79 -0.43 -34.43
CA TYR A 793 4.46 -1.73 -34.28
C TYR A 793 4.39 -2.52 -35.59
N PRO A 794 5.45 -2.54 -36.40
CA PRO A 794 5.43 -3.21 -37.70
C PRO A 794 5.23 -4.73 -37.61
N LEU A 795 4.47 -5.29 -38.56
CA LEU A 795 4.08 -6.70 -38.60
C LEU A 795 5.27 -7.66 -38.77
N GLU A 796 6.33 -7.21 -39.41
CA GLU A 796 7.59 -7.94 -39.60
C GLU A 796 8.33 -8.17 -38.29
N LEU A 797 8.11 -7.32 -37.27
CA LEU A 797 8.72 -7.46 -35.95
C LEU A 797 7.96 -8.43 -35.05
N HIS A 798 6.74 -8.84 -35.41
CA HIS A 798 5.90 -9.66 -34.53
C HIS A 798 6.58 -10.96 -34.12
N SER A 799 7.23 -11.64 -35.07
CA SER A 799 7.91 -12.91 -34.81
C SER A 799 9.22 -12.71 -34.03
N THR A 800 9.99 -11.66 -34.32
CA THR A 800 11.27 -11.40 -33.63
C THR A 800 11.08 -10.86 -32.23
N HIS A 801 10.00 -10.10 -31.99
CA HIS A 801 9.68 -9.50 -30.70
C HIS A 801 8.67 -10.29 -29.87
N ASN A 802 8.19 -11.44 -30.35
CA ASN A 802 7.17 -12.24 -29.65
C ASN A 802 7.55 -12.56 -28.20
N ASP A 803 8.82 -12.89 -27.95
CA ASP A 803 9.32 -13.28 -26.64
C ASP A 803 9.26 -12.12 -25.64
N LEU A 804 9.70 -10.93 -26.05
CA LEU A 804 9.79 -9.75 -25.19
C LEU A 804 9.35 -8.47 -25.93
N PRO A 805 8.04 -8.26 -26.18
CA PRO A 805 7.56 -7.07 -26.86
C PRO A 805 7.88 -5.77 -26.11
N PHE A 806 8.41 -4.77 -26.83
CA PHE A 806 8.60 -3.41 -26.32
C PHE A 806 7.31 -2.72 -25.87
N CYS A 807 7.45 -1.71 -25.01
CA CYS A 807 6.37 -0.83 -24.55
C CYS A 807 5.15 -1.58 -23.95
N PRO A 808 5.32 -2.35 -22.84
CA PRO A 808 4.20 -3.04 -22.21
C PRO A 808 3.12 -2.05 -21.72
N GLU A 809 1.86 -2.50 -21.64
CA GLU A 809 0.71 -1.65 -21.29
C GLU A 809 -0.22 -2.32 -20.26
N ASN A 810 -0.93 -1.50 -19.48
CA ASN A 810 -1.99 -1.99 -18.60
C ASN A 810 -3.30 -2.09 -19.39
N ILE A 811 -3.58 -3.25 -19.97
CA ILE A 811 -4.78 -3.50 -20.78
C ILE A 811 -5.63 -4.61 -20.15
N LEU A 812 -6.92 -4.65 -20.49
CA LEU A 812 -7.76 -5.80 -20.19
C LEU A 812 -7.32 -6.94 -21.12
N PRO A 813 -6.92 -8.12 -20.61
CA PRO A 813 -6.58 -9.23 -21.48
C PRO A 813 -7.75 -9.56 -22.42
N PRO A 814 -7.51 -9.82 -23.72
CA PRO A 814 -8.57 -10.11 -24.69
C PRO A 814 -9.52 -11.24 -24.27
N ARG A 815 -8.99 -12.29 -23.61
CA ARG A 815 -9.75 -13.44 -23.10
C ARG A 815 -9.85 -13.47 -21.58
N ALA A 816 -9.92 -12.30 -20.95
CA ALA A 816 -9.97 -12.22 -19.50
C ALA A 816 -11.29 -12.81 -18.98
N LYS A 817 -11.20 -13.85 -18.14
CA LYS A 817 -12.35 -14.36 -17.36
C LYS A 817 -12.90 -13.29 -16.41
N TYR A 818 -12.08 -12.28 -16.07
CA TYR A 818 -12.40 -11.24 -15.10
C TYR A 818 -12.10 -9.86 -15.66
N LYS A 819 -12.94 -8.86 -15.33
CA LYS A 819 -12.80 -7.46 -15.78
C LYS A 819 -11.66 -6.71 -15.05
N GLN A 820 -10.41 -7.19 -15.15
CA GLN A 820 -9.25 -6.58 -14.53
C GLN A 820 -8.10 -6.35 -15.53
N THR A 821 -7.58 -5.12 -15.56
CA THR A 821 -6.40 -4.79 -16.37
C THR A 821 -5.11 -5.37 -15.79
N LYS A 822 -4.20 -5.79 -16.65
CA LYS A 822 -2.89 -6.38 -16.32
C LYS A 822 -1.79 -5.72 -17.14
N LEU A 823 -0.59 -5.62 -16.58
CA LEU A 823 0.59 -5.20 -17.34
C LEU A 823 1.00 -6.32 -18.29
N ILE A 824 0.85 -6.08 -19.59
CA ILE A 824 1.03 -7.05 -20.67
C ILE A 824 2.01 -6.49 -21.71
N PRO A 825 3.15 -7.15 -21.94
CA PRO A 825 3.95 -6.97 -23.16
C PRO A 825 3.15 -7.47 -24.36
N ASN A 826 2.83 -6.57 -25.29
CA ASN A 826 1.97 -6.86 -26.43
C ASN A 826 2.48 -6.14 -27.69
N LEU A 827 2.06 -6.64 -28.85
CA LEU A 827 2.47 -6.20 -30.18
C LEU A 827 1.48 -5.22 -30.83
N TYR A 828 0.52 -4.66 -30.09
CA TYR A 828 -0.38 -3.63 -30.62
C TYR A 828 0.37 -2.30 -30.83
N ASP A 829 -0.16 -1.47 -31.72
CA ASP A 829 0.23 -0.06 -31.79
C ASP A 829 0.02 0.64 -30.44
N LYS A 830 0.91 1.59 -30.12
CA LYS A 830 0.86 2.36 -28.88
C LYS A 830 0.27 3.73 -29.17
N SER A 831 -0.77 4.09 -28.43
CA SER A 831 -1.35 5.44 -28.50
C SER A 831 -1.16 6.20 -27.19
N LYS A 832 -0.67 7.44 -27.29
CA LYS A 832 -0.39 8.36 -26.18
C LYS A 832 0.42 7.66 -25.08
N TYR A 833 1.43 6.91 -25.49
CA TYR A 833 2.31 6.17 -24.62
C TYR A 833 3.32 7.12 -23.98
N VAL A 834 3.35 7.17 -22.66
CA VAL A 834 4.34 7.97 -21.92
C VAL A 834 5.62 7.17 -21.75
N ILE A 835 6.75 7.70 -22.22
CA ILE A 835 8.05 7.02 -22.29
C ILE A 835 9.22 7.96 -21.96
N HIS A 836 10.24 7.43 -21.28
CA HIS A 836 11.51 8.13 -21.11
C HIS A 836 12.31 8.19 -22.41
N TYR A 837 13.01 9.29 -22.70
CA TYR A 837 13.72 9.48 -23.99
C TYR A 837 14.72 8.35 -24.31
N ARG A 838 15.42 7.81 -23.29
CA ARG A 838 16.36 6.69 -23.45
C ARG A 838 15.66 5.40 -23.92
N ASN A 839 14.48 5.10 -23.37
CA ASN A 839 13.68 3.95 -23.80
C ASN A 839 13.14 4.16 -25.21
N LEU A 840 12.74 5.39 -25.57
CA LEU A 840 12.29 5.70 -26.92
C LEU A 840 13.42 5.44 -27.93
N LYS A 841 14.64 5.91 -27.68
CA LYS A 841 15.80 5.61 -28.55
C LYS A 841 15.96 4.10 -28.78
N GLN A 842 15.87 3.30 -27.72
CA GLN A 842 15.98 1.84 -27.84
C GLN A 842 14.84 1.26 -28.69
N CYS A 843 13.60 1.72 -28.50
CA CYS A 843 12.47 1.27 -29.32
C CYS A 843 12.68 1.56 -30.81
N LEU A 844 13.13 2.78 -31.14
CA LEU A 844 13.40 3.18 -32.53
C LEU A 844 14.57 2.41 -33.13
N LYS A 845 15.64 2.17 -32.35
CA LYS A 845 16.77 1.32 -32.76
C LYS A 845 16.31 -0.09 -33.16
N HIS A 846 15.28 -0.62 -32.50
CA HIS A 846 14.71 -1.95 -32.80
C HIS A 846 13.50 -1.91 -33.74
N GLY A 847 13.32 -0.84 -34.51
CA GLY A 847 12.39 -0.80 -35.65
C GLY A 847 10.96 -0.36 -35.33
N LEU A 848 10.62 0.00 -34.10
CA LEU A 848 9.34 0.67 -33.84
C LEU A 848 9.35 2.04 -34.52
N VAL A 849 8.21 2.46 -35.06
CA VAL A 849 8.11 3.72 -35.82
C VAL A 849 7.39 4.77 -35.00
N LEU A 850 8.05 5.90 -34.73
CA LEU A 850 7.42 7.07 -34.11
C LEU A 850 6.51 7.76 -35.11
N THR A 851 5.20 7.70 -34.89
CA THR A 851 4.21 8.29 -35.80
C THR A 851 3.76 9.68 -35.35
N HIS A 852 3.74 9.94 -34.04
CA HIS A 852 3.33 11.23 -33.51
C HIS A 852 3.94 11.54 -32.14
N VAL A 853 4.26 12.82 -31.89
CA VAL A 853 4.67 13.33 -30.57
C VAL A 853 3.61 14.31 -30.09
N HIS A 854 2.89 13.96 -29.03
CA HIS A 854 1.82 14.80 -28.48
C HIS A 854 2.40 15.95 -27.66
N ARG A 855 3.29 15.63 -26.70
CA ARG A 855 3.90 16.58 -25.76
C ARG A 855 5.23 16.06 -25.22
N ILE A 856 6.12 16.99 -24.85
CA ILE A 856 7.43 16.70 -24.26
C ILE A 856 7.62 17.50 -22.97
N LEU A 857 8.00 16.79 -21.89
CA LEU A 857 8.40 17.36 -20.61
C LEU A 857 9.93 17.36 -20.51
N LYS A 858 10.53 18.53 -20.40
CA LYS A 858 11.97 18.77 -20.19
C LYS A 858 12.28 18.92 -18.70
N PHE A 859 13.44 18.43 -18.26
CA PHE A 859 13.95 18.57 -16.88
C PHE A 859 15.48 18.54 -16.83
N ASN A 860 16.05 19.03 -15.74
CA ASN A 860 17.46 18.84 -15.41
C ASN A 860 17.66 17.48 -14.72
N GLN A 861 18.77 16.81 -15.00
CA GLN A 861 19.10 15.49 -14.45
C GLN A 861 20.56 15.38 -14.04
N LYS A 862 20.86 14.59 -13.01
CA LYS A 862 22.21 14.33 -12.47
C LYS A 862 22.29 12.93 -11.85
N PRO A 863 23.47 12.33 -11.66
CA PRO A 863 23.61 11.03 -10.99
C PRO A 863 23.58 11.13 -9.46
N TRP A 864 22.61 11.87 -8.91
CA TRP A 864 22.58 12.31 -7.49
C TRP A 864 22.37 11.19 -6.47
N LEU A 865 21.91 10.00 -6.87
CA LEU A 865 21.78 8.83 -5.99
C LEU A 865 23.01 7.92 -5.98
N ARG A 866 23.95 8.09 -6.92
CA ARG A 866 25.06 7.16 -7.15
C ARG A 866 25.84 6.87 -5.87
N ASP A 867 26.28 7.91 -5.17
CA ASP A 867 27.09 7.77 -3.96
C ASP A 867 26.37 7.04 -2.81
N TYR A 868 25.05 7.22 -2.71
CA TYR A 868 24.25 6.53 -1.69
C TYR A 868 24.10 5.04 -2.01
N ILE A 869 23.90 4.69 -3.29
CA ILE A 869 23.85 3.29 -3.73
C ILE A 869 25.22 2.63 -3.57
N ASP A 870 26.29 3.33 -3.89
CA ASP A 870 27.66 2.84 -3.75
C ASP A 870 28.03 2.66 -2.27
N LEU A 871 27.60 3.57 -1.37
CA LEU A 871 27.71 3.39 0.08
C LEU A 871 27.06 2.08 0.52
N ASN A 872 25.78 1.90 0.23
CA ASN A 872 25.03 0.71 0.67
C ASN A 872 25.61 -0.57 0.06
N THR A 873 26.11 -0.52 -1.17
CA THR A 873 26.78 -1.66 -1.83
C THR A 873 28.09 -2.00 -1.13
N ARG A 874 28.93 -1.02 -0.79
CA ARG A 874 30.15 -1.23 0.00
C ARG A 874 29.84 -1.83 1.37
N MET A 875 28.83 -1.30 2.07
CA MET A 875 28.44 -1.80 3.39
C MET A 875 27.88 -3.23 3.30
N ARG A 876 27.09 -3.54 2.27
CA ARG A 876 26.63 -4.90 1.98
C ARG A 876 27.77 -5.88 1.72
N ASN A 877 28.82 -5.45 1.02
CA ASN A 877 29.98 -6.29 0.75
C ASN A 877 30.86 -6.50 2.00
N LYS A 878 30.93 -5.51 2.90
CA LYS A 878 31.64 -5.60 4.19
C LYS A 878 30.90 -6.42 5.24
N ALA A 879 29.57 -6.48 5.16
CA ALA A 879 28.74 -7.20 6.12
C ALA A 879 29.12 -8.68 6.19
N THR A 880 29.29 -9.20 7.41
CA THR A 880 29.67 -10.60 7.66
C THR A 880 28.47 -11.50 7.84
N ASN A 881 27.37 -10.97 8.40
CA ASN A 881 26.13 -11.70 8.64
C ASN A 881 25.08 -11.47 7.54
N SER A 882 24.11 -12.40 7.45
CA SER A 882 23.07 -12.34 6.39
C SER A 882 22.09 -11.19 6.59
N PHE A 883 21.80 -10.83 7.85
CA PHE A 883 20.88 -9.77 8.20
C PHE A 883 21.33 -8.41 7.64
N GLU A 884 22.57 -8.00 7.91
CA GLU A 884 23.11 -6.74 7.42
C GLU A 884 23.15 -6.69 5.89
N LYS A 885 23.50 -7.80 5.23
CA LYS A 885 23.48 -7.89 3.77
C LYS A 885 22.10 -7.62 3.18
N ASP A 886 21.06 -8.18 3.79
CA ASP A 886 19.67 -7.98 3.39
C ASP A 886 19.17 -6.58 3.76
N PHE A 887 19.61 -6.03 4.90
CA PHE A 887 19.27 -4.68 5.32
C PHE A 887 19.80 -3.62 4.34
N PHE A 888 21.08 -3.66 3.96
CA PHE A 888 21.64 -2.70 3.00
C PHE A 888 20.98 -2.82 1.61
N LYS A 889 20.57 -4.03 1.21
CA LYS A 889 19.73 -4.23 0.01
C LYS A 889 18.36 -3.54 0.18
N LEU A 890 17.72 -3.71 1.34
CA LEU A 890 16.43 -3.11 1.64
C LEU A 890 16.48 -1.58 1.68
N MET A 891 17.59 -0.98 2.12
CA MET A 891 17.79 0.48 2.09
C MET A 891 17.69 1.02 0.66
N ASN A 892 18.38 0.39 -0.32
CA ASN A 892 18.25 0.79 -1.73
C ASN A 892 16.81 0.64 -2.25
N ASN A 893 16.19 -0.52 -2.00
CA ASN A 893 14.82 -0.80 -2.46
C ASN A 893 13.77 0.14 -1.84
N GLY A 894 13.99 0.57 -0.59
CA GLY A 894 13.08 1.47 0.10
C GLY A 894 13.08 2.88 -0.49
N VAL A 895 14.20 3.37 -1.04
CA VAL A 895 14.25 4.66 -1.78
C VAL A 895 13.32 4.61 -2.99
N PHE A 896 13.42 3.56 -3.81
CA PHE A 896 12.52 3.34 -4.95
C PHE A 896 11.05 3.30 -4.52
N GLY A 897 10.74 2.53 -3.47
CA GLY A 897 9.37 2.40 -2.98
C GLY A 897 8.76 3.74 -2.56
N LYS A 898 9.59 4.68 -2.06
CA LYS A 898 9.15 6.01 -1.62
C LYS A 898 8.90 6.99 -2.78
N THR A 899 9.65 6.90 -3.86
CA THR A 899 9.37 7.68 -5.07
C THR A 899 8.07 7.23 -5.73
N MET A 900 7.71 5.95 -5.58
CA MET A 900 6.52 5.32 -6.17
C MET A 900 5.29 5.28 -5.25
N GLU A 901 5.32 5.98 -4.12
CA GLU A 901 4.27 5.88 -3.11
C GLU A 901 2.92 6.45 -3.62
N ASN A 902 1.95 5.57 -3.84
CA ASN A 902 0.61 5.97 -4.29
C ASN A 902 -0.24 6.50 -3.13
N VAL A 903 -0.27 7.82 -2.98
CA VAL A 903 -1.03 8.50 -1.93
C VAL A 903 -2.56 8.36 -2.08
N ASP A 904 -3.08 8.02 -3.27
CA ASP A 904 -4.52 7.80 -3.51
C ASP A 904 -5.05 6.53 -2.87
N LYS A 905 -4.19 5.52 -2.69
CA LYS A 905 -4.57 4.23 -2.09
C LYS A 905 -4.52 4.21 -0.57
N ARG A 906 -3.90 5.21 0.08
CA ARG A 906 -3.86 5.30 1.56
C ARG A 906 -5.28 5.31 2.14
N LYS A 907 -5.54 4.61 3.24
CA LYS A 907 -6.86 4.64 3.89
C LYS A 907 -6.89 5.72 4.97
N ILE A 908 -8.05 6.34 5.18
CA ILE A 908 -8.31 7.21 6.34
C ILE A 908 -9.15 6.39 7.30
N LEU A 909 -8.54 5.95 8.39
CA LEU A 909 -9.18 5.24 9.50
C LEU A 909 -8.99 6.05 10.77
N LYS A 910 -10.02 6.10 11.61
CA LYS A 910 -9.95 6.65 12.97
C LYS A 910 -10.32 5.56 13.95
N LEU A 911 -9.56 5.42 15.04
CA LEU A 911 -9.93 4.60 16.18
C LEU A 911 -10.51 5.52 17.25
N LEU A 912 -11.78 5.32 17.60
CA LEU A 912 -12.53 6.13 18.55
C LEU A 912 -12.84 5.30 19.79
N THR A 913 -12.76 5.94 20.95
CA THR A 913 -12.94 5.30 22.26
C THR A 913 -14.31 5.57 22.90
N HIS A 914 -15.21 6.23 22.16
CA HIS A 914 -16.52 6.62 22.67
C HIS A 914 -17.53 6.91 21.56
N TRP A 915 -18.82 6.75 21.89
CA TRP A 915 -19.95 7.05 21.00
C TRP A 915 -20.27 8.55 20.95
N GLU A 916 -20.45 9.17 22.12
CA GLU A 916 -20.90 10.56 22.28
C GLU A 916 -19.75 11.56 22.32
N ASN A 917 -19.99 12.82 21.96
CA ASN A 917 -18.97 13.87 22.05
C ASN A 917 -18.67 14.27 23.51
N TYR A 918 -17.39 14.28 23.89
CA TYR A 918 -16.94 14.78 25.20
C TYR A 918 -16.14 16.09 25.04
N GLY A 919 -16.81 17.22 25.32
CA GLY A 919 -16.21 18.55 25.20
C GLY A 919 -15.73 18.86 23.77
N ARG A 920 -14.41 18.87 23.54
CA ARG A 920 -13.82 19.07 22.20
C ARG A 920 -13.52 17.75 21.45
N ARG A 921 -13.67 16.60 22.11
CA ARG A 921 -13.41 15.28 21.51
C ARG A 921 -14.66 14.79 20.81
N ARG A 922 -14.50 14.39 19.55
CA ARG A 922 -15.60 13.93 18.70
C ARG A 922 -15.77 12.42 18.86
N GLY A 923 -16.96 11.99 19.25
CA GLY A 923 -17.36 10.59 19.28
C GLY A 923 -17.81 10.06 17.92
N LEU A 924 -18.12 8.77 17.85
CA LEU A 924 -18.61 8.11 16.65
C LEU A 924 -19.80 8.84 16.01
N GLU A 925 -20.73 9.37 16.82
CA GLU A 925 -21.91 10.10 16.33
C GLU A 925 -21.52 11.28 15.41
N SER A 926 -20.45 12.00 15.74
CA SER A 926 -19.99 13.17 14.99
C SER A 926 -19.32 12.80 13.67
N PHE A 927 -18.76 11.58 13.57
CA PHE A 927 -18.23 11.08 12.31
C PHE A 927 -19.32 10.50 11.43
N ILE A 928 -20.35 9.86 12.00
CA ILE A 928 -21.52 9.37 11.26
C ILE A 928 -22.24 10.52 10.56
N THR A 929 -22.31 11.72 11.16
CA THR A 929 -22.96 12.88 10.53
C THR A 929 -22.16 13.49 9.38
N GLN A 930 -20.88 13.13 9.21
CA GLN A 930 -20.05 13.68 8.14
C GLN A 930 -20.40 13.05 6.78
N PRO A 931 -20.48 13.83 5.68
CA PRO A 931 -20.86 13.31 4.37
C PRO A 931 -19.83 12.33 3.78
N HIS A 932 -18.57 12.43 4.21
CA HIS A 932 -17.48 11.58 3.73
C HIS A 932 -17.28 10.31 4.59
N PHE A 933 -18.14 10.03 5.56
CA PHE A 933 -18.15 8.76 6.27
C PHE A 933 -18.47 7.59 5.34
N LYS A 934 -17.68 6.51 5.37
CA LYS A 934 -17.96 5.30 4.57
C LYS A 934 -18.67 4.23 5.38
N LYS A 935 -18.10 3.87 6.53
CA LYS A 935 -18.54 2.80 7.40
C LYS A 935 -17.80 2.85 8.73
N PHE A 936 -18.31 2.12 9.72
CA PHE A 936 -17.60 1.83 10.95
C PHE A 936 -17.62 0.34 11.27
N THR A 937 -16.72 -0.09 12.13
CA THR A 937 -16.68 -1.44 12.71
C THR A 937 -16.49 -1.29 14.20
N GLN A 938 -17.35 -1.92 14.99
CA GLN A 938 -17.24 -1.94 16.44
C GLN A 938 -16.37 -3.13 16.87
N PHE A 939 -15.28 -2.87 17.60
CA PHE A 939 -14.37 -3.91 18.08
C PHE A 939 -14.62 -4.30 19.54
N SER A 940 -15.12 -3.36 20.34
CA SER A 940 -15.56 -3.58 21.71
C SER A 940 -16.70 -2.61 22.06
N HIS A 941 -17.22 -2.65 23.29
CA HIS A 941 -18.21 -1.66 23.75
C HIS A 941 -17.70 -0.22 23.70
N THR A 942 -16.38 -0.02 23.77
CA THR A 942 -15.76 1.31 23.81
C THR A 942 -14.93 1.63 22.56
N LEU A 943 -14.47 0.65 21.78
CA LEU A 943 -13.58 0.87 20.64
C LEU A 943 -14.28 0.71 19.28
N PHE A 944 -14.20 1.76 18.46
CA PHE A 944 -14.78 1.81 17.12
C PHE A 944 -13.73 2.19 16.07
N ALA A 945 -13.70 1.47 14.96
CA ALA A 945 -12.92 1.82 13.77
C ALA A 945 -13.81 2.50 12.73
N VAL A 946 -13.52 3.75 12.40
CA VAL A 946 -14.29 4.55 11.43
C VAL A 946 -13.49 4.75 10.16
N GLU A 947 -14.00 4.25 9.04
CA GLU A 947 -13.40 4.47 7.73
C GLU A 947 -14.03 5.69 7.05
N MET A 948 -13.18 6.63 6.63
CA MET A 948 -13.59 7.84 5.93
C MET A 948 -13.18 7.79 4.44
N SER A 949 -13.96 8.47 3.60
CA SER A 949 -13.57 8.86 2.25
C SER A 949 -12.56 9.99 2.31
N LYS A 950 -11.67 10.04 1.32
CA LYS A 950 -10.72 11.14 1.22
C LYS A 950 -11.45 12.37 0.75
N VAL A 951 -11.28 13.44 1.50
CA VAL A 951 -11.75 14.77 1.10
C VAL A 951 -10.63 15.50 0.34
N SER A 952 -9.37 15.24 0.71
CA SER A 952 -8.21 15.78 0.01
C SER A 952 -7.05 14.79 -0.10
N VAL A 953 -6.21 14.99 -1.13
CA VAL A 953 -4.97 14.26 -1.38
C VAL A 953 -3.85 15.24 -1.66
N VAL A 954 -2.72 15.10 -0.96
CA VAL A 954 -1.52 15.91 -1.17
C VAL A 954 -0.52 15.12 -2.02
N TYR A 955 -0.22 15.61 -3.23
CA TYR A 955 0.75 14.99 -4.14
C TYR A 955 2.17 15.53 -3.90
N ASN A 956 2.79 15.08 -2.80
CA ASN A 956 4.12 15.51 -2.37
C ASN A 956 5.18 14.40 -2.51
N LYS A 957 5.15 13.67 -3.62
CA LYS A 957 6.09 12.57 -3.91
C LYS A 957 6.78 12.84 -5.25
N PRO A 958 8.11 12.65 -5.35
CA PRO A 958 8.85 12.83 -6.60
C PRO A 958 8.65 11.62 -7.52
N ILE A 959 7.42 11.45 -8.03
CA ILE A 959 7.02 10.27 -8.81
C ILE A 959 7.78 10.12 -10.14
N TYR A 960 8.32 11.23 -10.67
CA TYR A 960 9.15 11.23 -11.88
C TYR A 960 10.45 10.44 -11.70
N VAL A 961 11.01 10.40 -10.47
CA VAL A 961 12.22 9.62 -10.18
C VAL A 961 11.91 8.14 -10.33
N GLY A 962 10.82 7.70 -9.71
CA GLY A 962 10.42 6.30 -9.76
C GLY A 962 9.97 5.85 -11.15
N PHE A 963 9.29 6.72 -11.90
CA PHE A 963 9.03 6.51 -13.34
C PHE A 963 10.33 6.30 -14.13
N THR A 964 11.31 7.19 -13.96
CA THR A 964 12.57 7.12 -14.70
C THR A 964 13.36 5.86 -14.36
N ILE A 965 13.45 5.49 -13.07
CA ILE A 965 14.08 4.24 -12.63
C ILE A 965 13.42 3.03 -13.28
N LEU A 966 12.08 2.98 -13.31
CA LEU A 966 11.34 1.88 -13.93
C LEU A 966 11.60 1.79 -15.44
N ASP A 967 11.66 2.90 -16.16
CA ASP A 967 11.89 2.87 -17.60
C ASP A 967 13.35 2.54 -17.92
N VAL A 968 14.31 3.22 -17.29
CA VAL A 968 15.74 2.96 -17.48
C VAL A 968 16.09 1.52 -17.12
N SER A 969 15.47 0.93 -16.08
CA SER A 969 15.71 -0.48 -15.73
C SER A 969 15.32 -1.46 -16.84
N LYS A 970 14.28 -1.14 -17.64
CA LYS A 970 13.90 -1.98 -18.77
C LYS A 970 15.00 -2.00 -19.82
N ILE A 971 15.66 -0.86 -20.08
CA ILE A 971 16.74 -0.76 -21.08
C ILE A 971 17.79 -1.85 -20.87
N VAL A 972 18.18 -2.11 -19.62
CA VAL A 972 19.16 -3.15 -19.27
C VAL A 972 18.70 -4.52 -19.72
N MET A 973 17.46 -4.90 -19.40
CA MET A 973 16.88 -6.20 -19.76
C MET A 973 16.72 -6.35 -21.28
N TYR A 974 16.21 -5.32 -21.96
CA TYR A 974 16.02 -5.32 -23.42
C TYR A 974 17.35 -5.33 -24.16
N ARG A 975 18.36 -4.56 -23.71
CA ARG A 975 19.71 -4.57 -24.28
C ARG A 975 20.31 -5.97 -24.18
N PHE A 976 20.27 -6.58 -23.00
CA PHE A 976 20.87 -7.90 -22.82
C PHE A 976 20.21 -8.95 -23.73
N PHE A 977 18.88 -8.94 -23.84
CA PHE A 977 18.19 -9.88 -24.70
C PHE A 977 18.37 -9.60 -26.20
N TYR A 978 18.14 -8.36 -26.66
CA TYR A 978 18.15 -8.04 -28.09
C TYR A 978 19.53 -7.72 -28.65
N ASP A 979 20.32 -6.90 -27.96
CA ASP A 979 21.61 -6.44 -28.47
C ASP A 979 22.75 -7.46 -28.26
N ILE A 980 22.59 -8.39 -27.32
CA ILE A 980 23.64 -9.38 -26.99
C ILE A 980 23.18 -10.78 -27.37
N LEU A 981 22.14 -11.32 -26.72
CA LEU A 981 21.74 -12.70 -26.96
C LEU A 981 21.16 -12.91 -28.37
N ARG A 982 20.17 -12.11 -28.78
CA ARG A 982 19.55 -12.24 -30.12
C ARG A 982 20.51 -11.85 -31.24
N ALA A 983 21.41 -10.89 -31.02
CA ALA A 983 22.44 -10.53 -31.99
C ALA A 983 23.41 -11.70 -32.24
N HIS A 984 23.78 -12.46 -31.20
CA HIS A 984 24.70 -13.58 -31.31
C HIS A 984 24.02 -14.87 -31.79
N TYR A 985 22.90 -15.26 -31.18
CA TYR A 985 22.23 -16.54 -31.45
C TYR A 985 21.10 -16.47 -32.48
N GLY A 986 20.61 -15.28 -32.84
CA GLY A 986 19.48 -15.13 -33.75
C GLY A 986 18.24 -15.90 -33.28
N LYS A 987 17.76 -16.83 -34.09
CA LYS A 987 16.59 -17.70 -33.78
C LYS A 987 16.92 -18.83 -32.79
N ASN A 988 18.20 -19.06 -32.49
CA ASN A 988 18.65 -20.15 -31.61
C ASN A 988 18.57 -19.81 -30.12
N VAL A 989 18.16 -18.60 -29.74
CA VAL A 989 17.80 -18.25 -28.36
C VAL A 989 16.31 -18.00 -28.26
N SER A 990 15.67 -18.43 -27.18
CA SER A 990 14.29 -18.09 -26.85
C SER A 990 14.16 -17.80 -25.35
N LEU A 991 13.32 -16.82 -25.04
CA LEU A 991 12.95 -16.54 -23.65
C LEU A 991 11.85 -17.52 -23.24
N LEU A 992 12.08 -18.28 -22.17
CA LEU A 992 11.06 -19.17 -21.58
C LEU A 992 10.18 -18.39 -20.60
N TYR A 993 10.81 -17.59 -19.75
CA TYR A 993 10.14 -16.90 -18.65
C TYR A 993 10.90 -15.63 -18.25
N THR A 994 10.16 -14.63 -17.76
CA THR A 994 10.75 -13.45 -17.10
C THR A 994 9.92 -13.02 -15.90
N ASP A 995 10.58 -12.57 -14.82
CA ASP A 995 9.98 -11.81 -13.73
C ASP A 995 10.91 -10.66 -13.33
N THR A 996 10.56 -9.47 -13.79
CA THR A 996 11.19 -8.17 -13.51
C THR A 996 12.65 -8.05 -13.95
N ASP A 997 13.55 -8.71 -13.23
CA ASP A 997 15.01 -8.67 -13.35
C ASP A 997 15.61 -10.02 -13.75
N SER A 998 14.78 -11.04 -13.95
CA SER A 998 15.23 -12.40 -14.30
C SER A 998 14.81 -12.85 -15.70
N PHE A 999 15.65 -13.69 -16.30
CA PHE A 999 15.39 -14.45 -17.52
C PHE A 999 15.64 -15.93 -17.30
N ILE A 1000 14.72 -16.77 -17.77
CA ILE A 1000 14.98 -18.19 -18.02
C ILE A 1000 14.97 -18.37 -19.53
N LEU A 1001 16.07 -18.88 -20.07
CA LEU A 1001 16.36 -18.92 -21.50
C LEU A 1001 16.53 -20.36 -21.97
N GLU A 1002 16.14 -20.63 -23.21
CA GLU A 1002 16.53 -21.81 -24.00
C GLU A 1002 17.53 -21.35 -25.06
N VAL A 1003 18.72 -21.96 -25.10
CA VAL A 1003 19.81 -21.59 -26.02
C VAL A 1003 20.29 -22.83 -26.76
N LYS A 1004 20.24 -22.80 -28.09
CA LYS A 1004 20.78 -23.85 -28.96
C LYS A 1004 22.18 -23.46 -29.41
N THR A 1005 23.20 -24.13 -28.89
CA THR A 1005 24.62 -23.82 -29.14
C THR A 1005 25.49 -25.04 -28.86
N HIS A 1006 26.73 -25.04 -29.35
CA HIS A 1006 27.70 -26.11 -29.06
C HIS A 1006 28.30 -26.01 -27.66
N ASP A 1007 28.58 -24.79 -27.18
CA ASP A 1007 29.08 -24.49 -25.83
C ASP A 1007 28.48 -23.14 -25.35
N LEU A 1008 27.58 -23.19 -24.36
CA LEU A 1008 27.00 -21.99 -23.74
C LEU A 1008 28.03 -21.24 -22.86
N TYR A 1009 28.93 -21.97 -22.20
CA TYR A 1009 29.87 -21.41 -21.26
C TYR A 1009 31.03 -20.72 -21.96
N GLU A 1010 31.38 -21.13 -23.19
CA GLU A 1010 32.31 -20.39 -24.06
C GLU A 1010 31.84 -18.97 -24.30
N HIS A 1011 30.56 -18.81 -24.66
CA HIS A 1011 29.96 -17.49 -24.83
C HIS A 1011 30.07 -16.65 -23.55
N MET A 1012 29.85 -17.24 -22.37
CA MET A 1012 30.01 -16.53 -21.10
C MET A 1012 31.47 -16.12 -20.84
N ARG A 1013 32.44 -17.01 -21.10
CA ARG A 1013 33.88 -16.73 -20.97
C ARG A 1013 34.31 -15.58 -21.88
N ASN A 1014 33.77 -15.52 -23.09
CA ASN A 1014 34.09 -14.48 -24.06
C ASN A 1014 33.37 -13.14 -23.77
N ASN A 1015 32.34 -13.13 -22.92
CA ASN A 1015 31.52 -11.94 -22.61
C ASN A 1015 31.43 -11.63 -21.10
N LEU A 1016 32.52 -11.86 -20.34
CA LEU A 1016 32.57 -11.61 -18.89
C LEU A 1016 32.25 -10.16 -18.48
N ASN A 1017 32.32 -9.20 -19.40
CA ASN A 1017 31.88 -7.83 -19.20
C ASN A 1017 30.35 -7.73 -18.97
N GLU A 1018 29.55 -8.68 -19.46
CA GLU A 1018 28.08 -8.67 -19.36
C GLU A 1018 27.53 -9.54 -18.22
N TYR A 1019 28.34 -10.50 -17.75
CA TYR A 1019 27.95 -11.45 -16.71
C TYR A 1019 28.54 -11.10 -15.33
N ASP A 1020 27.77 -11.37 -14.27
CA ASP A 1020 28.27 -11.45 -12.89
C ASP A 1020 28.53 -12.92 -12.57
N THR A 1021 29.80 -13.30 -12.47
CA THR A 1021 30.24 -14.68 -12.18
C THR A 1021 30.70 -14.85 -10.74
N SER A 1022 30.34 -13.93 -9.82
CA SER A 1022 30.82 -13.93 -8.44
C SER A 1022 30.39 -15.14 -7.59
N ASN A 1023 29.35 -15.85 -8.02
CA ASN A 1023 28.90 -17.09 -7.39
C ASN A 1023 29.55 -18.35 -7.96
N TYR A 1024 30.34 -18.26 -9.04
CA TYR A 1024 31.09 -19.39 -9.56
C TYR A 1024 32.25 -19.72 -8.62
N LYS A 1025 32.23 -20.92 -8.04
CA LYS A 1025 33.29 -21.44 -7.17
C LYS A 1025 33.71 -22.81 -7.71
N ASN A 1026 35.01 -23.01 -8.00
CA ASN A 1026 35.56 -24.28 -8.46
C ASN A 1026 34.71 -24.94 -9.58
N ASN A 1027 34.37 -24.16 -10.61
CA ASN A 1027 33.42 -24.62 -11.65
C ASN A 1027 34.13 -25.42 -12.76
N LEU A 1028 33.43 -26.44 -13.27
CA LEU A 1028 33.92 -27.37 -14.30
C LEU A 1028 33.99 -26.74 -15.70
N HIS A 1029 33.44 -25.54 -15.88
CA HIS A 1029 33.28 -24.90 -17.19
C HIS A 1029 34.33 -23.81 -17.46
N GLY A 1030 35.37 -23.69 -16.61
CA GLY A 1030 36.45 -22.71 -16.81
C GLY A 1030 35.99 -21.24 -16.81
N VAL A 1031 34.83 -20.93 -16.23
CA VAL A 1031 34.32 -19.56 -16.13
C VAL A 1031 35.08 -18.83 -15.02
N ILE A 1032 35.73 -17.70 -15.36
CA ILE A 1032 36.52 -16.92 -14.40
C ILE A 1032 35.58 -16.24 -13.38
N THR A 1033 35.87 -16.38 -12.09
CA THR A 1033 35.12 -15.72 -11.00
C THR A 1033 35.47 -14.23 -10.93
N THR A 1034 34.47 -13.36 -11.04
CA THR A 1034 34.63 -11.90 -10.87
C THR A 1034 34.07 -11.42 -9.53
N PRO A 1035 34.39 -10.19 -9.07
CA PRO A 1035 33.59 -9.52 -8.04
C PRO A 1035 32.14 -9.34 -8.49
N SER A 1036 31.20 -9.25 -7.54
CA SER A 1036 29.79 -8.97 -7.88
C SER A 1036 29.63 -7.52 -8.35
N ILE A 1037 29.03 -7.33 -9.52
CA ILE A 1037 28.91 -6.02 -10.17
C ILE A 1037 27.43 -5.72 -10.44
N VAL A 1038 26.99 -4.56 -9.97
CA VAL A 1038 25.62 -4.06 -10.14
C VAL A 1038 25.29 -3.89 -11.63
N GLY A 1039 24.12 -4.36 -12.04
CA GLY A 1039 23.59 -4.24 -13.41
C GLY A 1039 23.94 -5.38 -14.36
N LYS A 1040 24.85 -6.29 -13.97
CA LYS A 1040 25.23 -7.46 -14.79
C LYS A 1040 24.32 -8.67 -14.55
N MET A 1041 24.27 -9.56 -15.53
CA MET A 1041 23.45 -10.77 -15.48
C MET A 1041 24.19 -11.88 -14.75
N LYS A 1042 23.66 -12.27 -13.60
CA LYS A 1042 24.19 -13.35 -12.77
C LYS A 1042 23.51 -14.65 -13.14
N ASP A 1043 24.30 -15.71 -13.36
CA ASP A 1043 23.74 -17.06 -13.50
C ASP A 1043 23.40 -17.63 -12.13
N GLU A 1044 22.11 -17.82 -11.85
CA GLU A 1044 21.62 -18.27 -10.54
C GLU A 1044 22.10 -19.67 -10.17
N TYR A 1045 22.45 -20.51 -11.14
CA TYR A 1045 22.92 -21.89 -10.92
C TYR A 1045 24.44 -22.04 -10.96
N ALA A 1046 25.19 -20.96 -11.17
CA ALA A 1046 26.65 -20.94 -11.14
C ALA A 1046 27.30 -22.06 -11.98
N GLY A 1047 26.73 -22.33 -13.16
CA GLY A 1047 27.19 -23.36 -14.08
C GLY A 1047 26.51 -24.72 -13.96
N LYS A 1048 25.72 -24.99 -12.91
CA LYS A 1048 24.99 -26.26 -12.82
C LYS A 1048 23.96 -26.38 -13.96
N ALA A 1049 24.05 -27.47 -14.72
CA ALA A 1049 23.22 -27.67 -15.90
C ALA A 1049 21.74 -27.87 -15.53
N ILE A 1050 20.88 -26.99 -16.06
CA ILE A 1050 19.43 -27.09 -15.91
C ILE A 1050 18.91 -28.12 -16.92
N HIS A 1051 18.15 -29.09 -16.42
CA HIS A 1051 17.62 -30.20 -17.20
C HIS A 1051 16.27 -29.87 -17.81
N LEU A 1052 15.42 -29.20 -17.02
CA LEU A 1052 14.01 -29.09 -17.32
C LEU A 1052 13.41 -27.80 -16.75
N PHE A 1053 12.50 -27.20 -17.52
CA PHE A 1053 11.68 -26.07 -17.12
C PHE A 1053 10.20 -26.34 -17.41
N TYR A 1054 9.34 -26.01 -16.45
CA TYR A 1054 7.88 -25.96 -16.61
C TYR A 1054 7.31 -24.64 -16.11
N GLY A 1055 6.51 -23.98 -16.96
CA GLY A 1055 5.83 -22.72 -16.68
C GLY A 1055 4.32 -22.87 -16.57
N ALA A 1056 3.76 -22.47 -15.43
CA ALA A 1056 2.33 -22.44 -15.16
C ALA A 1056 1.73 -21.02 -15.30
N GLY A 1057 2.51 -20.05 -15.78
CA GLY A 1057 2.10 -18.65 -15.90
C GLY A 1057 2.92 -17.72 -15.02
N ALA A 1058 2.53 -16.44 -14.97
CA ALA A 1058 3.27 -15.42 -14.24
C ALA A 1058 3.43 -15.75 -12.74
N LYS A 1059 4.68 -15.83 -12.28
CA LYS A 1059 5.13 -16.13 -10.90
C LYS A 1059 4.88 -17.56 -10.42
N SER A 1060 4.66 -18.49 -11.36
CA SER A 1060 4.47 -19.90 -11.07
C SER A 1060 5.23 -20.77 -12.07
N TYR A 1061 6.33 -21.39 -11.64
CA TYR A 1061 7.19 -22.22 -12.49
C TYR A 1061 8.02 -23.23 -11.68
N CYS A 1062 8.58 -24.21 -12.38
CA CYS A 1062 9.49 -25.23 -11.86
C CYS A 1062 10.76 -25.26 -12.72
N VAL A 1063 11.93 -25.32 -12.08
CA VAL A 1063 13.24 -25.51 -12.71
C VAL A 1063 13.92 -26.67 -12.03
N LYS A 1064 14.46 -27.62 -12.80
CA LYS A 1064 15.15 -28.81 -12.28
C LYS A 1064 16.57 -28.91 -12.80
N THR A 1065 17.47 -29.30 -11.89
CA THR A 1065 18.85 -29.72 -12.13
C THR A 1065 19.00 -31.18 -11.67
N GLU A 1066 20.22 -31.74 -11.74
CA GLU A 1066 20.50 -33.09 -11.23
C GLU A 1066 20.29 -33.17 -9.71
N ASP A 1067 20.75 -32.13 -8.99
CA ASP A 1067 20.76 -32.11 -7.53
C ASP A 1067 19.51 -31.48 -6.89
N ASP A 1068 18.80 -30.60 -7.61
CA ASP A 1068 17.81 -29.70 -7.02
C ASP A 1068 16.63 -29.38 -7.93
N VAL A 1069 15.47 -29.09 -7.32
CA VAL A 1069 14.23 -28.68 -7.98
C VAL A 1069 13.68 -27.42 -7.32
N ILE A 1070 13.78 -26.29 -8.03
CA ILE A 1070 13.21 -25.01 -7.60
C ILE A 1070 11.75 -24.92 -8.06
N LYS A 1071 10.83 -24.79 -7.09
CA LYS A 1071 9.40 -24.60 -7.30
C LYS A 1071 8.95 -23.20 -6.88
N LYS A 1072 8.16 -22.52 -7.71
CA LYS A 1072 7.49 -21.26 -7.40
C LYS A 1072 5.99 -21.38 -7.67
N ALA A 1073 5.17 -20.89 -6.75
CA ALA A 1073 3.73 -20.83 -6.91
C ALA A 1073 3.19 -19.55 -6.26
N LYS A 1074 2.51 -18.70 -7.04
CA LYS A 1074 2.03 -17.40 -6.58
C LYS A 1074 0.97 -17.55 -5.49
N GLY A 1075 1.25 -17.00 -4.31
CA GLY A 1075 0.28 -16.95 -3.20
C GLY A 1075 0.09 -18.28 -2.47
N VAL A 1076 1.06 -19.19 -2.57
CA VAL A 1076 1.19 -20.42 -1.78
C VAL A 1076 2.39 -20.25 -0.82
N LYS A 1077 2.29 -20.78 0.41
CA LYS A 1077 3.40 -20.70 1.38
C LYS A 1077 4.60 -21.54 0.94
N LYS A 1078 5.81 -21.08 1.29
CA LYS A 1078 7.08 -21.74 0.91
C LYS A 1078 7.16 -23.19 1.40
N ILE A 1079 6.63 -23.48 2.60
CA ILE A 1079 6.61 -24.84 3.16
C ILE A 1079 5.66 -25.77 2.38
N THR A 1080 4.46 -25.30 2.07
CA THR A 1080 3.47 -25.98 1.23
C THR A 1080 4.03 -26.25 -0.17
N ILE A 1081 4.73 -25.29 -0.78
CA ILE A 1081 5.41 -25.51 -2.07
C ILE A 1081 6.47 -26.63 -1.95
N LYS A 1082 7.21 -26.68 -0.84
CA LYS A 1082 8.26 -27.68 -0.63
C LYS A 1082 7.67 -29.09 -0.49
N LYS A 1083 6.60 -29.25 0.29
CA LYS A 1083 6.01 -30.55 0.66
C LYS A 1083 4.94 -31.05 -0.31
N ASP A 1084 4.03 -30.18 -0.73
CA ASP A 1084 2.76 -30.61 -1.37
C ASP A 1084 2.79 -30.49 -2.90
N LEU A 1085 3.68 -29.66 -3.47
CA LEU A 1085 3.83 -29.53 -4.92
C LEU A 1085 5.01 -30.37 -5.41
N SER A 1086 4.80 -31.12 -6.48
CA SER A 1086 5.80 -31.94 -7.16
C SER A 1086 6.14 -31.35 -8.53
N GLU A 1087 7.24 -31.79 -9.15
CA GLU A 1087 7.54 -31.49 -10.56
C GLU A 1087 6.39 -31.91 -11.50
N PHE A 1088 5.76 -33.05 -11.21
CA PHE A 1088 4.67 -33.61 -12.00
C PHE A 1088 3.44 -32.69 -12.03
N ASP A 1089 3.15 -31.98 -10.94
CA ASP A 1089 2.06 -31.00 -10.90
C ASP A 1089 2.28 -29.86 -11.89
N TYR A 1090 3.52 -29.36 -11.99
CA TYR A 1090 3.88 -28.32 -12.97
C TYR A 1090 3.84 -28.84 -14.40
N LYS A 1091 4.31 -30.08 -14.62
CA LYS A 1091 4.21 -30.75 -15.92
C LYS A 1091 2.76 -30.84 -16.39
N CYS A 1092 1.88 -31.38 -15.54
CA CYS A 1092 0.46 -31.53 -15.84
C CYS A 1092 -0.18 -30.19 -16.19
N VAL A 1093 0.11 -29.15 -15.41
CA VAL A 1093 -0.44 -27.81 -15.64
C VAL A 1093 0.11 -27.16 -16.92
N ALA A 1094 1.37 -27.39 -17.26
CA ALA A 1094 2.01 -26.84 -18.44
C ALA A 1094 1.56 -27.51 -19.75
N GLU A 1095 1.37 -28.83 -19.72
CA GLU A 1095 1.10 -29.65 -20.91
C GLU A 1095 -0.40 -29.88 -21.17
N GLN A 1096 -1.27 -29.72 -20.17
CA GLN A 1096 -2.71 -30.01 -20.30
C GLN A 1096 -3.56 -28.75 -20.16
N THR A 1097 -4.69 -28.73 -20.86
CA THR A 1097 -5.71 -27.67 -20.76
C THR A 1097 -6.57 -27.86 -19.50
N ASP A 1098 -7.08 -26.74 -18.95
CA ASP A 1098 -7.99 -26.67 -17.78
C ASP A 1098 -7.58 -27.42 -16.48
N LYS A 1099 -6.31 -27.79 -16.30
CA LYS A 1099 -5.82 -28.36 -15.04
C LYS A 1099 -5.62 -27.33 -13.94
N LYS A 1100 -5.97 -27.75 -12.72
CA LYS A 1100 -5.79 -27.00 -11.47
C LYS A 1100 -5.21 -27.93 -10.41
N VAL A 1101 -4.28 -27.41 -9.61
CA VAL A 1101 -3.68 -28.11 -8.47
C VAL A 1101 -3.98 -27.30 -7.21
N PHE A 1102 -4.52 -27.96 -6.19
CA PHE A 1102 -4.92 -27.34 -4.94
C PHE A 1102 -3.87 -27.60 -3.84
N CYS A 1103 -3.69 -26.64 -2.95
CA CYS A 1103 -2.73 -26.71 -1.87
C CYS A 1103 -3.36 -26.29 -0.55
N LYS A 1104 -3.13 -27.10 0.51
CA LYS A 1104 -3.54 -26.81 1.88
C LYS A 1104 -2.45 -26.04 2.62
N MET A 1105 -2.83 -25.02 3.39
CA MET A 1105 -1.91 -24.26 4.23
C MET A 1105 -2.61 -23.63 5.43
N LEU A 1106 -1.97 -23.64 6.59
CA LEU A 1106 -2.44 -22.91 7.77
C LEU A 1106 -2.04 -21.44 7.69
N VAL A 1107 -2.91 -20.51 8.11
CA VAL A 1107 -2.66 -19.07 8.13
C VAL A 1107 -3.26 -18.42 9.39
N PHE A 1108 -2.63 -17.37 9.90
CA PHE A 1108 -3.26 -16.53 10.92
C PHE A 1108 -4.19 -15.50 10.29
N LYS A 1109 -5.39 -15.38 10.83
CA LYS A 1109 -6.36 -14.39 10.40
C LYS A 1109 -7.13 -13.82 11.58
N SER A 1110 -7.35 -12.51 11.54
CA SER A 1110 -8.14 -11.81 12.55
C SER A 1110 -9.58 -11.59 12.05
N THR A 1111 -10.52 -11.59 12.99
CA THR A 1111 -11.88 -11.08 12.78
C THR A 1111 -12.26 -10.30 14.03
N LEU A 1112 -12.57 -9.00 13.89
CA LEU A 1112 -12.83 -8.09 15.00
C LEU A 1112 -11.69 -8.09 16.04
N HIS A 1113 -10.44 -8.19 15.58
CA HIS A 1113 -9.26 -8.36 16.43
C HIS A 1113 -9.19 -9.65 17.26
N ASP A 1114 -10.10 -10.63 17.09
CA ASP A 1114 -9.86 -11.98 17.58
C ASP A 1114 -9.04 -12.77 16.54
N ILE A 1115 -7.94 -13.39 16.97
CA ILE A 1115 -7.02 -14.13 16.09
C ILE A 1115 -7.41 -15.61 16.07
N TYR A 1116 -7.40 -16.18 14.86
CA TYR A 1116 -7.61 -17.59 14.62
C TYR A 1116 -6.47 -18.15 13.76
N THR A 1117 -6.15 -19.42 13.99
CA THR A 1117 -5.47 -20.25 13.00
C THR A 1117 -6.52 -20.80 12.04
N GLU A 1118 -6.35 -20.55 10.74
CA GLU A 1118 -7.23 -21.02 9.67
C GLU A 1118 -6.50 -21.98 8.73
N LEU A 1119 -7.09 -23.15 8.44
CA LEU A 1119 -6.62 -24.04 7.37
C LEU A 1119 -7.29 -23.60 6.06
N VAL A 1120 -6.49 -23.19 5.09
CA VAL A 1120 -6.92 -22.74 3.77
C VAL A 1120 -6.50 -23.77 2.72
N ASN A 1121 -7.45 -24.26 1.94
CA ASN A 1121 -7.17 -24.95 0.68
C ASN A 1121 -7.44 -23.99 -0.48
N LYS A 1122 -6.52 -23.86 -1.42
CA LYS A 1122 -6.68 -22.95 -2.56
C LYS A 1122 -5.96 -23.46 -3.81
N ILE A 1123 -6.34 -22.95 -4.98
CA ILE A 1123 -5.59 -23.18 -6.22
C ILE A 1123 -4.16 -22.68 -6.04
N GLY A 1124 -3.20 -23.60 -6.14
CA GLY A 1124 -1.77 -23.33 -6.13
C GLY A 1124 -1.18 -23.19 -7.53
N LEU A 1125 -1.64 -24.00 -8.49
CA LEU A 1125 -1.25 -23.94 -9.90
C LEU A 1125 -2.49 -24.07 -10.80
N SER A 1126 -2.46 -23.41 -11.96
CA SER A 1126 -3.54 -23.41 -12.94
C SER A 1126 -2.95 -23.36 -14.35
N SER A 1127 -3.58 -24.05 -15.31
CA SER A 1127 -3.15 -24.02 -16.71
C SER A 1127 -3.58 -22.74 -17.45
N TYR A 1128 -4.43 -21.94 -16.82
CA TYR A 1128 -4.94 -20.67 -17.37
C TYR A 1128 -3.89 -19.55 -17.24
N ASP A 1129 -3.44 -19.03 -18.38
CA ASP A 1129 -2.66 -17.80 -18.49
C ASP A 1129 -3.36 -16.85 -19.47
N ASP A 1130 -3.65 -15.63 -19.01
CA ASP A 1130 -4.31 -14.60 -19.80
C ASP A 1130 -3.37 -13.47 -20.25
N LYS A 1131 -2.09 -13.50 -19.84
CA LYS A 1131 -1.13 -12.49 -20.30
C LYS A 1131 -0.63 -12.73 -21.71
N ARG A 1132 -0.79 -13.94 -22.24
CA ARG A 1132 -0.41 -14.33 -23.59
C ARG A 1132 -1.46 -15.28 -24.16
N PHE A 1133 -1.47 -15.42 -25.48
CA PHE A 1133 -2.29 -16.41 -26.16
C PHE A 1133 -1.56 -17.76 -26.11
N VAL A 1134 -2.08 -18.73 -25.35
CA VAL A 1134 -1.57 -20.10 -25.36
C VAL A 1134 -2.06 -20.79 -26.64
N ILE A 1135 -1.15 -21.31 -27.46
CA ILE A 1135 -1.52 -22.03 -28.68
C ILE A 1135 -2.15 -23.37 -28.27
N PRO A 1136 -3.37 -23.69 -28.74
CA PRO A 1136 -4.06 -24.94 -28.38
C PRO A 1136 -3.20 -26.18 -28.57
N ASN A 1137 -3.28 -27.12 -27.60
CA ASN A 1137 -2.55 -28.40 -27.63
C ASN A 1137 -1.01 -28.28 -27.72
N THR A 1138 -0.44 -27.12 -27.40
CA THR A 1138 1.01 -26.91 -27.35
C THR A 1138 1.45 -26.24 -26.05
N CYS A 1139 2.76 -26.20 -25.82
CA CYS A 1139 3.38 -25.43 -24.74
C CYS A 1139 3.85 -24.03 -25.19
N ASP A 1140 3.57 -23.64 -26.44
CA ASP A 1140 4.03 -22.38 -27.01
C ASP A 1140 2.96 -21.28 -26.87
N THR A 1141 3.41 -20.02 -26.86
CA THR A 1141 2.49 -18.88 -26.70
C THR A 1141 2.84 -17.72 -27.62
N LEU A 1142 1.81 -16.97 -28.01
CA LEU A 1142 1.93 -15.74 -28.78
C LEU A 1142 1.62 -14.52 -27.90
N ALA A 1143 2.38 -13.45 -28.09
CA ALA A 1143 2.07 -12.16 -27.49
C ALA A 1143 0.77 -11.63 -28.09
N TRP A 1144 -0.08 -11.01 -27.26
CA TRP A 1144 -1.30 -10.38 -27.77
C TRP A 1144 -0.96 -9.35 -28.86
N GLY A 1145 -1.71 -9.37 -29.96
CA GLY A 1145 -1.43 -8.58 -31.18
C GLY A 1145 -0.58 -9.31 -32.23
N HIS A 1146 -0.03 -10.49 -31.94
CA HIS A 1146 0.70 -11.27 -32.94
C HIS A 1146 -0.19 -11.62 -34.14
N ARG A 1147 0.35 -11.50 -35.36
CA ARG A 1147 -0.43 -11.65 -36.60
C ARG A 1147 -1.01 -13.05 -36.79
N ASP A 1148 -0.31 -14.05 -36.25
CA ASP A 1148 -0.70 -15.46 -36.35
C ASP A 1148 -1.80 -15.87 -35.36
N ILE A 1149 -2.18 -15.03 -34.39
CA ILE A 1149 -3.27 -15.37 -33.44
C ILE A 1149 -4.56 -15.69 -34.20
N ARG A 1150 -4.95 -14.86 -35.16
CA ARG A 1150 -6.18 -15.05 -35.96
C ARG A 1150 -6.24 -16.41 -36.64
N ARG A 1151 -5.09 -16.99 -37.02
CA ARG A 1151 -5.03 -18.33 -37.61
C ARG A 1151 -5.55 -19.36 -36.62
N TYR A 1152 -5.13 -19.29 -35.36
CA TYR A 1152 -5.54 -20.25 -34.33
C TYR A 1152 -6.93 -19.99 -33.76
N GLU A 1153 -7.42 -18.73 -33.77
CA GLU A 1153 -8.80 -18.45 -33.32
C GLU A 1153 -9.84 -19.12 -34.22
N ASN A 1154 -9.64 -19.06 -35.54
CA ASN A 1154 -10.53 -19.72 -36.49
C ASN A 1154 -10.56 -21.25 -36.30
N TYR A 1155 -9.43 -21.89 -35.93
CA TYR A 1155 -9.38 -23.33 -35.63
C TYR A 1155 -10.11 -23.68 -34.33
N ILE A 1156 -10.03 -22.83 -33.30
CA ILE A 1156 -10.75 -23.06 -32.03
C ILE A 1156 -12.26 -22.97 -32.26
N ASP A 1157 -12.71 -22.01 -33.07
CA ASP A 1157 -14.13 -21.86 -33.39
C ASP A 1157 -14.63 -23.06 -34.23
N LEU A 1158 -13.84 -23.54 -35.20
CA LEU A 1158 -14.13 -24.77 -35.96
C LEU A 1158 -14.16 -26.03 -35.09
N ASP A 1159 -13.20 -26.22 -34.18
CA ASP A 1159 -13.17 -27.38 -33.25
C ASP A 1159 -14.34 -27.33 -32.27
N ASN A 1160 -14.72 -26.15 -31.76
CA ASN A 1160 -15.89 -25.99 -30.89
C ASN A 1160 -17.21 -26.29 -31.63
N ILE A 1161 -17.31 -25.91 -32.91
CA ILE A 1161 -18.45 -26.23 -33.77
C ILE A 1161 -18.51 -27.75 -34.05
N LEU A 1162 -17.37 -28.39 -34.30
CA LEU A 1162 -17.28 -29.84 -34.54
C LEU A 1162 -17.54 -30.69 -33.29
N GLN A 1163 -17.19 -30.20 -32.09
CA GLN A 1163 -17.41 -30.89 -30.82
C GLN A 1163 -18.80 -30.67 -30.21
N ASN A 1164 -19.57 -29.68 -30.70
CA ASN A 1164 -20.94 -29.41 -30.29
C ASN A 1164 -21.83 -29.08 -31.52
N PRO A 1165 -22.17 -30.08 -32.36
CA PRO A 1165 -23.00 -29.86 -33.55
C PRO A 1165 -24.44 -29.38 -33.26
N ASN A 1166 -24.88 -29.44 -32.00
CA ASN A 1166 -26.21 -29.00 -31.58
C ASN A 1166 -26.36 -27.47 -31.41
N VAL A 1167 -25.31 -26.67 -31.67
CA VAL A 1167 -25.38 -25.20 -31.59
C VAL A 1167 -25.95 -24.57 -32.89
N LEU A 1168 -26.22 -25.38 -33.92
CA LEU A 1168 -26.73 -24.93 -35.24
C LEU A 1168 -28.26 -25.04 -35.42
N TYR A 1169 -29.03 -25.38 -34.40
CA TYR A 1169 -30.49 -25.59 -34.53
C TYR A 1169 -31.34 -24.57 -33.75
N ASP A 1170 -31.05 -23.27 -33.88
CA ASP A 1170 -31.98 -22.25 -33.35
C ASP A 1170 -32.01 -20.91 -34.12
N ASP A 1171 -31.51 -20.84 -35.36
CA ASP A 1171 -31.64 -19.62 -36.16
C ASP A 1171 -31.84 -19.94 -37.66
N ASP A 1172 -33.08 -19.81 -38.14
CA ASP A 1172 -33.54 -20.03 -39.53
C ASP A 1172 -33.03 -18.95 -40.52
N SER A 1173 -31.79 -18.46 -40.41
CA SER A 1173 -31.33 -17.35 -41.28
C SER A 1173 -29.83 -17.27 -41.62
N MET A 1174 -29.10 -18.39 -41.69
CA MET A 1174 -27.75 -18.36 -42.28
C MET A 1174 -27.72 -18.98 -43.68
N ASP A 1175 -27.73 -18.11 -44.70
CA ASP A 1175 -27.25 -18.45 -46.05
C ASP A 1175 -25.75 -18.80 -45.94
N ILE A 1176 -25.44 -20.08 -46.07
CA ILE A 1176 -24.07 -20.59 -46.14
C ILE A 1176 -23.51 -20.19 -47.51
N SER A 1177 -22.49 -19.34 -47.54
CA SER A 1177 -21.83 -18.97 -48.79
C SER A 1177 -21.08 -20.17 -49.39
N ASP A 1178 -21.08 -20.26 -50.73
CA ASP A 1178 -20.41 -21.33 -51.47
C ASP A 1178 -18.92 -21.47 -51.11
N GLU A 1179 -18.26 -20.41 -50.63
CA GLU A 1179 -16.87 -20.46 -50.13
C GLU A 1179 -16.70 -21.30 -48.84
N LEU A 1180 -17.71 -21.36 -47.97
CA LEU A 1180 -17.67 -22.17 -46.75
C LEU A 1180 -17.87 -23.66 -47.08
N LEU A 1181 -18.70 -23.96 -48.08
CA LEU A 1181 -18.92 -25.31 -48.58
C LEU A 1181 -17.67 -25.84 -49.31
N ASP A 1182 -17.01 -25.00 -50.12
CA ASP A 1182 -15.75 -25.32 -50.79
C ASP A 1182 -14.59 -25.56 -49.80
N GLY A 1183 -14.61 -24.87 -48.65
CA GLY A 1183 -13.68 -25.07 -47.54
C GLY A 1183 -13.89 -26.40 -46.81
N LEU A 1184 -15.16 -26.81 -46.61
CA LEU A 1184 -15.52 -28.10 -46.00
C LEU A 1184 -15.18 -29.30 -46.91
N ILE A 1185 -15.35 -29.16 -48.23
CA ILE A 1185 -15.01 -30.21 -49.21
C ILE A 1185 -13.48 -30.41 -49.27
N LYS A 1186 -12.68 -29.33 -49.29
CA LYS A 1186 -11.21 -29.42 -49.27
C LYS A 1186 -10.64 -30.00 -47.97
N ALA A 1187 -11.33 -29.81 -46.84
CA ALA A 1187 -10.94 -30.42 -45.56
C ALA A 1187 -11.20 -31.95 -45.54
N PHE A 1188 -12.25 -32.41 -46.22
CA PHE A 1188 -12.56 -33.84 -46.34
C PHE A 1188 -11.63 -34.58 -47.30
N GLU A 1189 -11.17 -33.94 -48.38
CA GLU A 1189 -10.26 -34.56 -49.37
C GLU A 1189 -8.78 -34.61 -48.92
N SER A 1190 -8.40 -33.90 -47.86
CA SER A 1190 -7.02 -33.89 -47.33
C SER A 1190 -6.77 -34.88 -46.18
N THR A 1191 -7.78 -35.69 -45.83
CA THR A 1191 -7.69 -36.74 -44.80
C THR A 1191 -7.86 -38.17 -45.33
N SER A 1192 -7.74 -38.39 -46.65
CA SER A 1192 -7.52 -39.71 -47.26
C SER A 1192 -6.06 -39.95 -47.62
#